data_AF-A0A9P9CU55-F1
#
_entry.id   AF-A0A9P9CU55-F1
#
_cell.length_a   1.000
_cell.length_b   1.000
_cell.length_c   1.000
_cell.angle_alpha   90.00
_cell.angle_beta   90.00
_cell.angle_gamma   90.00
#
_symmetry.space_group_name_H-M   'P 1'
#
loop_
_entity.id
_entity.type
_entity.pdbx_description
1 polymer ?
#
loop_
_entity_poly.entity_id
_entity_poly.type
_entity_poly.pdbx_seq_one_letter_code
_entity_poly.pdbx_strand_id
1 'polypeptide(L)'
;MPPLTLLTLVTSLALFVVAVFGTDIPINLDGAFDGATATDDSYNTGGTISLNGWVVNVPKNMLVTFPAAFIPWKEFVEHQDAVAGYEINVVGNIVDGVPLAAQIHMTEFALEINQGYISALHTDGRIEIQNGPTVRLNDPNGVFGAVFSSPFLVVDDVNPSVTAFSGFPMCVPRSTNDTLCPLSQRPLVAGSAAPQHIFPAVDPLVMAPFMVGDFIEYIGYKAANGELIAYTVTAMNVQITTTGAPTYIRVEDALIGVATTNGNFEVAETRFIAYTSDGTATVAIEAIDINPCTGKTTFRPVGVANLRAEPARNKYVARFDGEAAPNGFKSSYTREYRFTTSTGTVKTRNGLTAGVYATPVTEWIQPELIVPGLEPIPYEFQLFDHLTKGVGPDENGNFFGPLDPFPQSGVTVFDPATCPEVPPPEGGVPVASVTGTITVGTNGSVAVVEDNLFVRHDDSLLFQGSQTNVNDPVFDNDTLTYTWTLDESVSAGPATALSQLTPDAGGKSATARFVSTAPTGDYVFTLTIASLNGNSTGTAKFTTKLFSGPDTVTVQAVTWSSGQSGTLGVTCSSNYLVDSKVNMNVAYPADGGATTSAMSPTPPGSGTWSFGTRRVNQPGTVTCSSALGGTATRIGVTTRRRRAQHRRVY
;
A
#
# COMPACT_ATOMS: atom_id res chain seq x y z
N MET A 1 -6.81 77.60 58.51
CA MET A 1 -7.44 77.43 57.19
C MET A 1 -6.80 76.23 56.51
N PRO A 2 -7.41 75.04 56.57
CA PRO A 2 -6.92 73.87 55.85
C PRO A 2 -7.88 73.42 54.73
N PRO A 3 -7.35 72.85 53.65
CA PRO A 3 -8.07 71.94 52.76
C PRO A 3 -7.51 70.51 52.91
N LEU A 4 -8.35 69.50 52.69
CA LEU A 4 -8.12 68.41 51.71
C LEU A 4 -9.23 67.35 51.87
N THR A 5 -9.95 67.16 50.78
CA THR A 5 -11.04 66.20 50.60
C THR A 5 -10.49 64.79 50.36
N LEU A 6 -11.11 63.84 51.07
CA LEU A 6 -10.92 62.40 51.03
C LEU A 6 -11.68 61.84 49.81
N LEU A 7 -11.00 61.12 48.90
CA LEU A 7 -11.67 60.23 47.95
C LEU A 7 -10.94 58.89 47.89
N THR A 8 -11.61 57.88 48.40
CA THR A 8 -11.26 56.46 48.41
C THR A 8 -11.25 55.89 46.99
N LEU A 9 -10.12 55.32 46.56
CA LEU A 9 -10.05 54.44 45.39
C LEU A 9 -9.54 53.07 45.85
N VAL A 10 -10.46 52.10 45.91
CA VAL A 10 -10.17 50.67 46.04
C VAL A 10 -9.78 50.17 44.65
N THR A 11 -8.50 49.93 44.40
CA THR A 11 -8.03 49.23 43.20
C THR A 11 -7.94 47.74 43.51
N SER A 12 -8.96 47.01 43.06
CA SER A 12 -8.94 45.55 42.92
C SER A 12 -7.84 45.18 41.92
N LEU A 13 -6.76 44.57 42.39
CA LEU A 13 -5.75 43.93 41.58
C LEU A 13 -6.33 42.61 41.05
N ALA A 14 -7.10 42.67 39.96
CA ALA A 14 -7.45 41.49 39.19
C ALA A 14 -6.17 41.01 38.47
N LEU A 15 -5.57 39.94 38.97
CA LEU A 15 -4.64 39.11 38.21
C LEU A 15 -5.41 38.63 36.97
N PHE A 16 -5.24 39.32 35.84
CA PHE A 16 -5.47 38.72 34.53
C PHE A 16 -4.35 37.70 34.33
N VAL A 17 -4.57 36.49 34.85
CA VAL A 17 -3.96 35.31 34.24
C VAL A 17 -4.66 35.19 32.90
N VAL A 18 -4.10 35.85 31.88
CA VAL A 18 -4.38 35.44 30.51
C VAL A 18 -3.87 34.02 30.44
N ALA A 19 -4.78 33.04 30.52
CA ALA A 19 -4.49 31.72 30.03
C ALA A 19 -4.17 31.93 28.55
N VAL A 20 -2.88 32.04 28.23
CA VAL A 20 -2.40 31.79 26.88
C VAL A 20 -2.74 30.33 26.66
N PHE A 21 -3.91 30.05 26.08
CA PHE A 21 -4.15 28.76 25.45
C PHE A 21 -3.04 28.65 24.40
N GLY A 22 -2.05 27.80 24.71
CA GLY A 22 -0.87 27.65 23.87
C GLY A 22 -1.33 27.19 22.50
N THR A 23 -0.86 27.86 21.46
CA THR A 23 -0.91 27.29 20.11
C THR A 23 -0.19 25.95 20.15
N ASP A 24 -0.74 24.93 19.48
CA ASP A 24 -0.07 23.63 19.35
C ASP A 24 1.36 23.81 18.83
N ILE A 25 2.30 23.03 19.39
CA ILE A 25 3.73 23.10 19.05
C ILE A 25 4.17 21.74 18.48
N PRO A 26 4.87 21.68 17.33
CA PRO A 26 5.31 20.40 16.79
C PRO A 26 6.39 19.75 17.66
N ILE A 27 6.36 18.42 17.72
CA ILE A 27 7.44 17.59 18.27
C ILE A 27 7.86 16.55 17.25
N ASN A 28 9.16 16.46 17.02
CA ASN A 28 9.79 15.39 16.26
C ASN A 28 11.02 14.96 17.05
N LEU A 29 10.92 13.79 17.66
CA LEU A 29 11.90 13.24 18.57
C LEU A 29 12.48 11.99 17.95
N ASP A 30 13.80 11.94 17.81
CA ASP A 30 14.51 10.81 17.24
C ASP A 30 15.67 10.43 18.15
N GLY A 31 15.78 9.15 18.51
CA GLY A 31 16.82 8.68 19.41
C GLY A 31 16.55 7.30 20.00
N ALA A 32 17.31 6.96 21.03
CA ALA A 32 17.23 5.64 21.65
C ALA A 32 15.91 5.47 22.42
N PHE A 33 15.26 4.33 22.22
CA PHE A 33 14.10 3.92 22.97
C PHE A 33 14.47 3.60 24.43
N ASP A 34 13.89 4.35 25.38
CA ASP A 34 14.14 4.19 26.81
C ASP A 34 13.10 3.28 27.50
N GLY A 35 11.86 3.25 26.98
CA GLY A 35 10.78 2.44 27.53
C GLY A 35 9.38 2.94 27.16
N ALA A 36 8.38 2.10 27.38
CA ALA A 36 6.98 2.36 27.09
C ALA A 36 6.04 1.70 28.11
N THR A 37 4.83 2.24 28.24
CA THR A 37 3.78 1.68 29.11
C THR A 37 2.44 1.67 28.38
N ALA A 38 1.57 0.73 28.75
CA ALA A 38 0.15 0.72 28.39
C ALA A 38 -0.66 1.27 29.56
N THR A 39 -1.71 2.04 29.27
CA THR A 39 -2.61 2.57 30.31
C THR A 39 -3.53 1.50 30.89
N ASP A 40 -3.98 0.56 30.06
CA ASP A 40 -4.87 -0.53 30.44
C ASP A 40 -4.69 -1.75 29.50
N ASP A 41 -5.52 -2.78 29.71
CA ASP A 41 -5.46 -4.04 28.97
C ASP A 41 -6.29 -4.06 27.67
N SER A 42 -6.91 -2.95 27.26
CA SER A 42 -7.67 -2.88 26.00
C SER A 42 -6.74 -3.03 24.79
N TYR A 43 -7.21 -3.71 23.73
CA TYR A 43 -6.39 -3.97 22.52
C TYR A 43 -5.91 -2.67 21.84
N ASN A 44 -6.68 -1.59 21.98
CA ASN A 44 -6.39 -0.27 21.42
C ASN A 44 -5.99 0.76 22.50
N THR A 45 -5.47 0.30 23.65
CA THR A 45 -4.98 1.16 24.73
C THR A 45 -3.98 2.21 24.22
N GLY A 46 -3.99 3.36 24.87
CA GLY A 46 -2.89 4.33 24.81
C GLY A 46 -1.83 4.03 25.87
N GLY A 47 -1.00 5.01 26.17
CA GLY A 47 0.07 4.86 27.14
C GLY A 47 1.06 6.01 27.16
N THR A 48 2.32 5.68 27.47
CA THR A 48 3.43 6.64 27.39
C THR A 48 4.63 6.01 26.73
N ILE A 49 5.42 6.82 26.03
CA ILE A 49 6.71 6.44 25.46
C ILE A 49 7.80 7.39 25.97
N SER A 50 8.98 6.84 26.23
CA SER A 50 10.15 7.61 26.66
C SER A 50 11.33 7.44 25.72
N LEU A 51 11.96 8.58 25.41
CA LEU A 51 13.17 8.70 24.60
C LEU A 51 13.85 10.04 24.91
N ASN A 52 15.18 10.07 24.97
CA ASN A 52 15.97 11.30 25.15
C ASN A 52 15.53 12.18 26.34
N GLY A 53 15.00 11.56 27.41
CA GLY A 53 14.46 12.27 28.58
C GLY A 53 13.07 12.90 28.38
N TRP A 54 12.44 12.72 27.22
CA TRP A 54 11.02 13.02 27.01
C TRP A 54 10.15 11.89 27.53
N VAL A 55 8.97 12.25 28.01
CA VAL A 55 7.84 11.33 28.19
C VAL A 55 6.69 11.88 27.36
N VAL A 56 6.31 11.14 26.33
CA VAL A 56 5.25 11.53 25.39
C VAL A 56 4.04 10.64 25.64
N ASN A 57 2.85 11.24 25.68
CA ASN A 57 1.62 10.48 25.79
C ASN A 57 1.28 9.85 24.43
N VAL A 58 0.95 8.57 24.46
CA VAL A 58 0.52 7.81 23.30
C VAL A 58 -1.00 7.69 23.34
N PRO A 59 -1.73 8.25 22.35
CA PRO A 59 -3.18 8.13 22.26
C PRO A 59 -3.64 6.68 22.08
N LYS A 60 -4.92 6.43 22.35
CA LYS A 60 -5.60 5.18 21.95
C LYS A 60 -5.56 5.01 20.43
N ASN A 61 -5.71 3.76 19.99
CA ASN A 61 -5.69 3.35 18.58
C ASN A 61 -4.34 3.56 17.86
N MET A 62 -3.26 3.82 18.60
CA MET A 62 -1.92 3.95 18.03
C MET A 62 -1.43 2.61 17.48
N LEU A 63 -0.88 2.67 16.26
CA LEU A 63 -0.17 1.57 15.62
C LEU A 63 1.27 2.00 15.35
N VAL A 64 2.23 1.26 15.91
CA VAL A 64 3.67 1.49 15.71
C VAL A 64 4.05 0.97 14.32
N THR A 65 4.69 1.83 13.53
CA THR A 65 5.09 1.50 12.17
C THR A 65 6.47 0.82 12.19
N PHE A 66 6.50 -0.39 11.64
CA PHE A 66 7.70 -1.14 11.29
C PHE A 66 7.82 -1.22 9.76
N PRO A 67 8.99 -1.58 9.20
CA PRO A 67 9.19 -1.67 7.75
C PRO A 67 8.20 -2.56 7.00
N ALA A 68 7.69 -3.62 7.63
CA ALA A 68 6.77 -4.58 7.03
C ALA A 68 5.44 -4.77 7.80
N ALA A 69 5.21 -4.01 8.89
CA ALA A 69 4.06 -4.24 9.76
C ALA A 69 3.62 -2.98 10.51
N PHE A 70 2.34 -2.96 10.91
CA PHE A 70 1.79 -1.99 11.85
C PHE A 70 1.37 -2.75 13.10
N ILE A 71 2.04 -2.47 14.22
CA ILE A 71 1.87 -3.21 15.47
C ILE A 71 1.01 -2.40 16.45
N PRO A 72 -0.08 -2.95 17.00
CA PRO A 72 -0.85 -2.30 18.05
C PRO A 72 0.02 -1.89 19.25
N TRP A 73 -0.24 -0.70 19.81
CA TRP A 73 0.53 -0.18 20.94
C TRP A 73 0.67 -1.16 22.12
N LYS A 74 -0.41 -1.89 22.44
CA LYS A 74 -0.39 -2.92 23.48
C LYS A 74 0.67 -3.99 23.20
N GLU A 75 0.66 -4.56 22.01
CA GLU A 75 1.58 -5.62 21.59
C GLU A 75 3.03 -5.12 21.57
N PHE A 76 3.24 -3.86 21.13
CA PHE A 76 4.54 -3.21 21.19
C PHE A 76 5.08 -3.14 22.63
N VAL A 77 4.25 -2.69 23.58
CA VAL A 77 4.62 -2.59 25.01
C VAL A 77 4.92 -3.97 25.62
N GLU A 78 4.18 -5.01 25.24
CA GLU A 78 4.37 -6.38 25.73
C GLU A 78 5.73 -6.98 25.35
N HIS A 79 6.30 -6.55 24.22
CA HIS A 79 7.59 -7.06 23.72
C HIS A 79 8.68 -5.97 23.64
N GLN A 80 8.51 -4.85 24.34
CA GLN A 80 9.41 -3.69 24.25
C GLN A 80 10.87 -4.01 24.59
N ASP A 81 11.13 -5.02 25.42
CA ASP A 81 12.48 -5.46 25.78
C ASP A 81 13.27 -5.96 24.56
N ALA A 82 12.59 -6.42 23.51
CA ALA A 82 13.23 -6.86 22.27
C ALA A 82 13.78 -5.71 21.41
N VAL A 83 13.38 -4.47 21.71
CA VAL A 83 13.76 -3.25 20.97
C VAL A 83 14.42 -2.21 21.87
N ALA A 84 14.82 -2.61 23.08
CA ALA A 84 15.52 -1.73 24.02
C ALA A 84 16.82 -1.20 23.39
N GLY A 85 16.97 0.13 23.38
CA GLY A 85 18.14 0.79 22.79
C GLY A 85 18.13 0.93 21.26
N TYR A 86 17.06 0.49 20.58
CA TYR A 86 16.86 0.75 19.16
C TYR A 86 16.44 2.21 18.92
N GLU A 87 16.60 2.68 17.70
CA GLU A 87 16.20 4.02 17.28
C GLU A 87 14.67 4.11 17.06
N ILE A 88 14.05 5.04 17.76
CA ILE A 88 12.62 5.30 17.65
C ILE A 88 12.39 6.77 17.31
N ASN A 89 11.54 6.98 16.30
CA ASN A 89 11.09 8.30 15.90
C ASN A 89 9.63 8.50 16.36
N VAL A 90 9.42 9.53 17.19
CA VAL A 90 8.11 9.94 17.70
C VAL A 90 7.78 11.32 17.17
N VAL A 91 6.74 11.40 16.33
CA VAL A 91 6.26 12.64 15.72
C VAL A 91 4.87 12.97 16.26
N GLY A 92 4.64 14.23 16.61
CA GLY A 92 3.41 14.66 17.27
C GLY A 92 3.30 16.17 17.45
N ASN A 93 2.39 16.60 18.30
CA ASN A 93 2.28 17.98 18.75
C ASN A 93 2.14 18.03 20.29
N ILE A 94 2.56 19.14 20.90
CA ILE A 94 2.19 19.53 22.25
C ILE A 94 0.85 20.26 22.14
N VAL A 95 -0.20 19.66 22.68
CA VAL A 95 -1.57 20.20 22.69
C VAL A 95 -1.91 20.55 24.14
N ASP A 96 -2.29 21.80 24.40
CA ASP A 96 -2.58 22.29 25.76
C ASP A 96 -1.48 21.95 26.80
N GLY A 97 -0.21 21.98 26.37
CA GLY A 97 0.95 21.66 27.21
C GLY A 97 1.25 20.17 27.38
N VAL A 98 0.49 19.28 26.73
CA VAL A 98 0.67 17.83 26.77
C VAL A 98 1.31 17.33 25.48
N PRO A 99 2.50 16.71 25.52
CA PRO A 99 3.10 16.08 24.35
C PRO A 99 2.28 14.85 23.92
N LEU A 100 1.69 14.88 22.73
CA LEU A 100 0.89 13.79 22.16
C LEU A 100 1.56 13.23 20.91
N ALA A 101 1.78 11.92 20.88
CA ALA A 101 2.26 11.22 19.70
C ALA A 101 1.16 11.11 18.63
N ALA A 102 1.54 11.31 17.37
CA ALA A 102 0.69 11.08 16.20
C ALA A 102 1.21 9.92 15.35
N GLN A 103 2.53 9.76 15.29
CA GLN A 103 3.20 8.70 14.56
C GLN A 103 4.38 8.19 15.39
N ILE A 104 4.60 6.88 15.35
CA ILE A 104 5.72 6.21 16.00
C ILE A 104 6.33 5.24 14.98
N HIS A 105 7.60 5.46 14.65
CA HIS A 105 8.36 4.61 13.72
C HIS A 105 9.50 3.95 14.47
N MET A 106 9.63 2.62 14.33
CA MET A 106 10.67 1.84 14.99
C MET A 106 11.62 1.23 13.95
N THR A 107 12.92 1.43 14.15
CA THR A 107 14.02 0.82 13.39
C THR A 107 15.17 0.51 14.34
N GLU A 108 16.07 -0.42 14.03
CA GLU A 108 17.24 -0.60 14.93
C GLU A 108 18.16 0.63 14.88
N PHE A 109 18.58 1.03 13.67
CA PHE A 109 19.20 2.32 13.38
C PHE A 109 18.74 2.82 12.00
N ALA A 110 18.42 4.11 11.89
CA ALA A 110 17.82 4.73 10.70
C ALA A 110 18.72 4.66 9.45
N LEU A 111 20.02 4.47 9.62
CA LEU A 111 21.02 4.38 8.54
C LEU A 111 21.74 3.03 8.50
N GLU A 112 21.25 2.01 9.20
CA GLU A 112 21.90 0.69 9.16
C GLU A 112 21.73 0.03 7.79
N ILE A 113 22.86 -0.12 7.10
CA ILE A 113 22.99 -0.88 5.87
C ILE A 113 24.30 -1.65 5.95
N ASN A 114 24.20 -2.98 5.88
CA ASN A 114 25.35 -3.86 5.90
C ASN A 114 25.54 -4.53 4.53
N GLN A 115 26.78 -4.82 4.16
CA GLN A 115 27.10 -5.42 2.86
C GLN A 115 28.23 -6.43 2.96
N GLY A 116 28.21 -7.46 2.10
CA GLY A 116 29.30 -8.41 2.00
C GLY A 116 29.06 -9.56 1.03
N TYR A 117 30.11 -10.34 0.78
CA TYR A 117 30.02 -11.56 -0.01
C TYR A 117 29.57 -12.74 0.83
N ILE A 118 28.66 -13.55 0.30
CA ILE A 118 28.28 -14.83 0.89
C ILE A 118 29.47 -15.79 0.76
N SER A 119 29.90 -16.36 1.89
CA SER A 119 30.97 -17.36 1.98
C SER A 119 30.43 -18.78 2.21
N ALA A 120 29.29 -18.92 2.90
CA ALA A 120 28.57 -20.19 3.06
C ALA A 120 27.07 -19.96 3.23
N LEU A 121 26.28 -20.98 2.87
CA LEU A 121 24.83 -21.03 3.07
C LEU A 121 24.48 -22.33 3.79
N HIS A 122 23.57 -22.25 4.75
CA HIS A 122 23.11 -23.37 5.55
C HIS A 122 21.63 -23.61 5.35
N THR A 123 21.23 -24.88 5.40
CA THR A 123 19.83 -25.29 5.19
C THR A 123 18.89 -24.88 6.33
N ASP A 124 19.44 -24.41 7.45
CA ASP A 124 18.69 -23.85 8.57
C ASP A 124 18.44 -22.34 8.44
N GLY A 125 18.74 -21.75 7.27
CA GLY A 125 18.48 -20.36 6.93
C GLY A 125 19.65 -19.40 7.22
N ARG A 126 20.78 -19.89 7.74
CA ARG A 126 21.96 -19.06 8.00
C ARG A 126 22.77 -18.75 6.74
N ILE A 127 23.23 -17.51 6.65
CA ILE A 127 24.08 -16.97 5.58
C ILE A 127 25.37 -16.47 6.24
N GLU A 128 26.51 -17.06 5.90
CA GLU A 128 27.81 -16.62 6.43
C GLU A 128 28.42 -15.57 5.52
N ILE A 129 28.66 -14.37 6.05
CA ILE A 129 29.34 -13.30 5.33
C ILE A 129 30.86 -13.47 5.43
N GLN A 130 31.55 -13.36 4.30
CA GLN A 130 33.00 -13.50 4.25
C GLN A 130 33.68 -12.48 5.18
N ASN A 131 34.43 -12.97 6.18
CA ASN A 131 35.05 -12.15 7.23
C ASN A 131 34.06 -11.28 8.03
N GLY A 132 32.78 -11.65 8.06
CA GLY A 132 31.70 -10.88 8.64
C GLY A 132 30.81 -11.72 9.58
N PRO A 133 29.61 -11.22 9.90
CA PRO A 133 28.67 -11.92 10.77
C PRO A 133 28.02 -13.11 10.09
N THR A 134 27.33 -13.93 10.88
CA THR A 134 26.31 -14.85 10.38
C THR A 134 24.96 -14.13 10.37
N VAL A 135 24.33 -14.07 9.20
CA VAL A 135 23.01 -13.48 8.99
C VAL A 135 21.95 -14.58 9.01
N ARG A 136 20.78 -14.31 9.57
CA ARG A 136 19.63 -15.23 9.58
C ARG A 136 18.35 -14.47 9.26
N LEU A 137 17.51 -15.01 8.37
CA LEU A 137 16.25 -14.38 8.01
C LEU A 137 15.22 -14.53 9.15
N ASN A 138 14.56 -13.44 9.54
CA ASN A 138 13.40 -13.46 10.44
C ASN A 138 12.13 -13.80 9.65
N ASP A 139 12.03 -15.07 9.26
CA ASP A 139 11.00 -15.60 8.37
C ASP A 139 10.09 -16.61 9.10
N PRO A 140 9.10 -16.12 9.88
CA PRO A 140 8.24 -16.98 10.69
C PRO A 140 7.38 -17.93 9.85
N ASN A 141 7.06 -17.54 8.61
CA ASN A 141 6.27 -18.35 7.68
C ASN A 141 7.13 -19.20 6.73
N GLY A 142 8.46 -19.07 6.80
CA GLY A 142 9.40 -19.85 6.01
C GLY A 142 9.24 -19.66 4.50
N VAL A 143 8.86 -18.46 4.04
CA VAL A 143 8.61 -18.14 2.62
C VAL A 143 9.90 -18.05 1.80
N PHE A 144 10.95 -17.46 2.37
CA PHE A 144 12.25 -17.24 1.73
C PHE A 144 13.34 -18.19 2.24
N GLY A 145 13.14 -18.86 3.36
CA GLY A 145 14.11 -19.80 3.91
C GLY A 145 13.51 -20.79 4.90
N ALA A 146 14.37 -21.37 5.74
CA ALA A 146 13.92 -22.19 6.86
C ALA A 146 13.21 -21.31 7.90
N VAL A 147 12.17 -21.86 8.54
CA VAL A 147 11.40 -21.15 9.57
C VAL A 147 12.31 -20.68 10.69
N PHE A 148 12.27 -19.39 10.97
CA PHE A 148 12.89 -18.77 12.14
C PHE A 148 12.05 -17.56 12.54
N SER A 149 11.82 -17.39 13.84
CA SER A 149 11.00 -16.32 14.35
C SER A 149 11.69 -15.65 15.53
N SER A 150 11.65 -14.33 15.51
CA SER A 150 12.06 -13.43 16.58
C SER A 150 11.10 -12.23 16.59
N PRO A 151 10.85 -11.57 17.75
CA PRO A 151 9.87 -10.49 17.85
C PRO A 151 10.19 -9.32 16.92
N PHE A 152 9.15 -8.77 16.29
CA PHE A 152 9.19 -7.63 15.37
C PHE A 152 10.16 -7.80 14.19
N LEU A 153 10.23 -6.79 13.30
CA LEU A 153 11.18 -6.73 12.19
C LEU A 153 11.27 -8.09 11.46
N VAL A 154 10.12 -8.55 10.99
CA VAL A 154 10.00 -9.80 10.21
C VAL A 154 10.20 -9.49 8.74
N VAL A 155 10.64 -10.49 7.98
CA VAL A 155 10.57 -10.40 6.51
C VAL A 155 9.13 -10.13 6.11
N ASP A 156 8.96 -9.23 5.14
CA ASP A 156 7.68 -9.11 4.46
C ASP A 156 7.49 -10.36 3.61
N ASP A 157 6.48 -11.16 3.91
CA ASP A 157 6.20 -12.45 3.28
C ASP A 157 5.09 -12.38 2.23
N VAL A 158 4.55 -11.17 1.99
CA VAL A 158 3.59 -10.87 0.92
C VAL A 158 4.24 -10.06 -0.21
N ASN A 159 5.22 -9.22 0.12
CA ASN A 159 6.11 -8.54 -0.82
C ASN A 159 7.51 -9.17 -0.79
N PRO A 160 8.29 -9.14 -1.88
CA PRO A 160 9.62 -9.74 -1.86
C PRO A 160 10.62 -8.82 -1.11
N SER A 161 10.78 -9.03 0.21
CA SER A 161 11.81 -8.40 1.05
C SER A 161 13.19 -9.06 0.91
N VAL A 162 13.22 -10.27 0.36
CA VAL A 162 14.43 -11.03 0.01
C VAL A 162 14.51 -11.15 -1.51
N THR A 163 15.44 -10.42 -2.13
CA THR A 163 15.42 -10.18 -3.59
C THR A 163 16.79 -10.16 -4.26
N ALA A 164 16.77 -10.28 -5.59
CA ALA A 164 17.85 -9.83 -6.46
C ALA A 164 17.75 -8.31 -6.66
N PHE A 165 18.77 -7.67 -7.23
CA PHE A 165 18.76 -6.23 -7.54
C PHE A 165 17.51 -5.81 -8.34
N SER A 166 17.06 -6.67 -9.25
CA SER A 166 15.88 -6.46 -10.09
C SER A 166 14.53 -6.56 -9.36
N GLY A 167 14.53 -6.93 -8.08
CA GLY A 167 13.32 -7.25 -7.30
C GLY A 167 12.78 -8.67 -7.51
N PHE A 168 13.39 -9.49 -8.37
CA PHE A 168 13.04 -10.90 -8.46
C PHE A 168 13.29 -11.60 -7.12
N PRO A 169 12.35 -12.42 -6.61
CA PRO A 169 12.44 -12.95 -5.26
C PRO A 169 13.53 -14.01 -5.17
N MET A 170 14.33 -13.91 -4.12
CA MET A 170 15.45 -14.80 -3.82
C MET A 170 15.16 -15.61 -2.55
N CYS A 171 15.93 -16.67 -2.32
CA CYS A 171 15.72 -17.56 -1.19
C CYS A 171 17.01 -18.20 -0.68
N VAL A 172 16.99 -18.64 0.58
CA VAL A 172 18.01 -19.51 1.17
C VAL A 172 17.52 -20.96 1.05
N PRO A 173 18.25 -21.86 0.36
CA PRO A 173 17.82 -23.25 0.19
C PRO A 173 17.58 -23.96 1.53
N ARG A 174 16.40 -24.56 1.71
CA ARG A 174 16.05 -25.33 2.93
C ARG A 174 16.58 -26.76 2.91
N SER A 175 16.96 -27.24 1.72
CA SER A 175 17.55 -28.56 1.50
C SER A 175 18.26 -28.58 0.14
N THR A 176 18.98 -29.66 -0.16
CA THR A 176 19.61 -29.85 -1.49
C THR A 176 18.60 -30.00 -2.63
N ASN A 177 17.34 -30.38 -2.33
CA ASN A 177 16.28 -30.62 -3.30
C ASN A 177 15.06 -29.70 -3.04
N ASP A 178 15.32 -28.47 -2.59
CA ASP A 178 14.25 -27.51 -2.30
C ASP A 178 13.50 -27.13 -3.59
N THR A 179 12.26 -27.60 -3.72
CA THR A 179 11.42 -27.34 -4.91
C THR A 179 10.93 -25.90 -5.00
N LEU A 180 10.93 -25.17 -3.88
CA LEU A 180 10.56 -23.77 -3.79
C LEU A 180 11.77 -22.84 -3.92
N CYS A 181 12.99 -23.38 -3.79
CA CYS A 181 14.25 -22.66 -3.96
C CYS A 181 15.30 -23.48 -4.76
N PRO A 182 14.99 -23.96 -5.98
CA PRO A 182 15.85 -24.92 -6.66
C PRO A 182 17.07 -24.27 -7.29
N LEU A 183 18.25 -24.89 -7.14
CA LEU A 183 19.52 -24.44 -7.74
C LEU A 183 19.44 -24.25 -9.26
N SER A 184 18.53 -24.93 -9.95
CA SER A 184 18.30 -24.75 -11.38
C SER A 184 17.83 -23.35 -11.77
N GLN A 185 17.33 -22.54 -10.82
CA GLN A 185 16.97 -21.14 -11.06
C GLN A 185 18.19 -20.20 -11.10
N ARG A 186 19.40 -20.71 -10.82
CA ARG A 186 20.64 -19.95 -10.92
C ARG A 186 21.58 -20.59 -11.95
N PRO A 187 21.55 -20.13 -13.22
CA PRO A 187 22.45 -20.63 -14.25
C PRO A 187 23.92 -20.36 -13.91
N LEU A 188 24.78 -21.29 -14.32
CA LEU A 188 26.24 -21.14 -14.23
C LEU A 188 26.82 -20.53 -15.51
N VAL A 189 27.96 -19.86 -15.39
CA VAL A 189 28.72 -19.39 -16.56
C VAL A 189 29.19 -20.62 -17.35
N ALA A 190 28.99 -20.61 -18.67
CA ALA A 190 29.34 -21.74 -19.52
C ALA A 190 30.82 -22.14 -19.35
N GLY A 191 31.05 -23.43 -19.01
CA GLY A 191 32.40 -23.96 -18.77
C GLY A 191 33.01 -23.60 -17.41
N SER A 192 32.23 -23.05 -16.48
CA SER A 192 32.67 -22.67 -15.13
C SER A 192 31.68 -23.17 -14.06
N ALA A 193 32.17 -23.30 -12.83
CA ALA A 193 31.33 -23.52 -11.64
C ALA A 193 30.78 -22.20 -11.05
N ALA A 194 31.14 -21.05 -11.65
CA ALA A 194 30.73 -19.74 -11.16
C ALA A 194 29.28 -19.38 -11.54
N PRO A 195 28.54 -18.67 -10.66
CA PRO A 195 27.22 -18.12 -10.96
C PRO A 195 27.21 -17.19 -12.17
N GLN A 196 26.13 -17.20 -12.95
CA GLN A 196 25.78 -16.01 -13.74
C GLN A 196 25.16 -14.95 -12.84
N HIS A 197 25.48 -13.69 -13.13
CA HIS A 197 24.97 -12.54 -12.38
C HIS A 197 23.90 -11.75 -13.13
N ILE A 198 23.83 -11.87 -14.45
CA ILE A 198 22.80 -11.21 -15.27
C ILE A 198 22.21 -12.26 -16.21
N PHE A 199 20.93 -12.57 -16.04
CA PHE A 199 20.25 -13.61 -16.82
C PHE A 199 18.72 -13.44 -16.76
N PRO A 200 17.98 -13.93 -17.76
CA PRO A 200 16.52 -14.06 -17.66
C PRO A 200 16.14 -15.17 -16.68
N ALA A 201 15.04 -14.98 -15.94
CA ALA A 201 14.51 -15.99 -15.03
C ALA A 201 14.27 -17.32 -15.77
N VAL A 202 14.70 -18.44 -15.18
CA VAL A 202 14.53 -19.78 -15.78
C VAL A 202 13.07 -20.23 -15.67
N ASP A 203 12.48 -20.09 -14.50
CA ASP A 203 11.02 -20.12 -14.30
C ASP A 203 10.62 -18.87 -13.52
N PRO A 204 9.86 -17.94 -14.11
CA PRO A 204 9.53 -16.70 -13.45
C PRO A 204 8.53 -16.87 -12.29
N LEU A 205 7.98 -18.07 -12.04
CA LEU A 205 7.05 -18.37 -10.94
C LEU A 205 7.69 -19.04 -9.72
N VAL A 206 9.02 -19.19 -9.71
CA VAL A 206 9.79 -19.81 -8.63
C VAL A 206 10.97 -18.92 -8.25
N MET A 207 11.22 -18.77 -6.94
CA MET A 207 12.35 -18.01 -6.42
C MET A 207 13.70 -18.59 -6.88
N ALA A 208 14.70 -17.73 -6.97
CA ALA A 208 16.07 -18.15 -7.26
C ALA A 208 16.92 -18.20 -5.96
N PRO A 209 17.73 -19.26 -5.75
CA PRO A 209 18.55 -19.32 -4.55
C PRO A 209 19.67 -18.28 -4.55
N PHE A 210 20.01 -17.75 -3.37
CA PHE A 210 21.33 -17.17 -3.15
C PHE A 210 22.42 -18.23 -3.35
N MET A 211 23.62 -17.80 -3.71
CA MET A 211 24.79 -18.65 -3.84
C MET A 211 26.02 -18.02 -3.21
N VAL A 212 27.00 -18.86 -2.88
CA VAL A 212 28.34 -18.41 -2.48
C VAL A 212 28.94 -17.52 -3.57
N GLY A 213 29.45 -16.36 -3.19
CA GLY A 213 29.96 -15.33 -4.10
C GLY A 213 28.94 -14.25 -4.49
N ASP A 214 27.67 -14.39 -4.12
CA ASP A 214 26.71 -13.28 -4.24
C ASP A 214 27.12 -12.15 -3.27
N PHE A 215 27.08 -10.91 -3.75
CA PHE A 215 27.29 -9.72 -2.94
C PHE A 215 25.93 -9.19 -2.51
N ILE A 216 25.66 -9.29 -1.22
CA ILE A 216 24.37 -8.91 -0.66
C ILE A 216 24.47 -7.64 0.16
N GLU A 217 23.38 -6.88 0.14
CA GLU A 217 23.03 -5.85 1.10
C GLU A 217 21.95 -6.41 2.03
N TYR A 218 22.05 -6.15 3.32
CA TYR A 218 21.10 -6.66 4.30
C TYR A 218 20.90 -5.67 5.45
N ILE A 219 19.68 -5.69 5.99
CA ILE A 219 19.25 -4.86 7.12
C ILE A 219 18.58 -5.77 8.15
N GLY A 220 18.91 -5.58 9.41
CA GLY A 220 18.48 -6.43 10.50
C GLY A 220 19.34 -6.22 11.74
N TYR A 221 18.97 -6.92 12.81
CA TYR A 221 19.48 -6.62 14.14
C TYR A 221 20.34 -7.65 14.79
N LYS A 222 21.25 -7.17 15.62
CA LYS A 222 22.18 -8.05 16.32
C LYS A 222 21.49 -8.72 17.50
N ALA A 223 21.22 -10.01 17.38
CA ALA A 223 20.71 -10.82 18.48
C ALA A 223 21.79 -11.11 19.54
N ALA A 224 21.35 -11.46 20.75
CA ALA A 224 22.22 -11.76 21.88
C ALA A 224 23.21 -12.93 21.63
N ASN A 225 22.86 -13.86 20.73
CA ASN A 225 23.71 -14.96 20.31
C ASN A 225 24.83 -14.53 19.33
N GLY A 226 24.85 -13.27 18.90
CA GLY A 226 25.82 -12.71 17.97
C GLY A 226 25.46 -12.85 16.48
N GLU A 227 24.33 -13.49 16.15
CA GLU A 227 23.78 -13.49 14.78
C GLU A 227 23.14 -12.14 14.45
N LEU A 228 23.11 -11.80 13.17
CA LEU A 228 22.34 -10.66 12.66
C LEU A 228 21.04 -11.18 12.05
N ILE A 229 19.92 -10.76 12.63
CA ILE A 229 18.57 -11.18 12.30
C ILE A 229 18.00 -10.22 11.25
N ALA A 230 18.04 -10.65 9.99
CA ALA A 230 17.66 -9.84 8.84
C ALA A 230 16.18 -9.94 8.49
N TYR A 231 15.58 -8.80 8.18
CA TYR A 231 14.22 -8.69 7.63
C TYR A 231 14.21 -8.25 6.17
N THR A 232 15.34 -7.76 5.65
CA THR A 232 15.52 -7.41 4.24
C THR A 232 16.90 -7.88 3.78
N VAL A 233 16.96 -8.54 2.61
CA VAL A 233 18.22 -8.94 1.97
C VAL A 233 18.11 -8.74 0.45
N THR A 234 19.05 -8.02 -0.14
CA THR A 234 19.14 -7.84 -1.60
C THR A 234 20.48 -8.35 -2.14
N ALA A 235 20.48 -9.24 -3.13
CA ALA A 235 21.67 -9.55 -3.93
C ALA A 235 21.95 -8.43 -4.95
N MET A 236 22.81 -7.50 -4.56
CA MET A 236 23.12 -6.28 -5.31
C MET A 236 23.89 -6.54 -6.62
N ASN A 237 24.61 -7.66 -6.70
CA ASN A 237 25.33 -8.06 -7.90
C ASN A 237 24.54 -9.04 -8.80
N VAL A 238 23.28 -9.35 -8.48
CA VAL A 238 22.44 -10.28 -9.26
C VAL A 238 21.27 -9.54 -9.89
N GLN A 239 21.15 -9.62 -11.21
CA GLN A 239 20.07 -9.06 -12.02
C GLN A 239 19.32 -10.20 -12.71
N ILE A 240 18.09 -10.48 -12.25
CA ILE A 240 17.21 -11.49 -12.86
C ILE A 240 16.08 -10.77 -13.58
N THR A 241 16.03 -10.89 -14.90
CA THR A 241 15.01 -10.21 -15.72
C THR A 241 13.85 -11.15 -16.06
N THR A 242 12.64 -10.60 -16.14
CA THR A 242 11.46 -11.28 -16.68
C THR A 242 10.99 -10.59 -17.97
N THR A 243 10.01 -11.18 -18.66
CA THR A 243 9.38 -10.57 -19.84
C THR A 243 7.88 -10.81 -19.74
N GLY A 244 7.10 -9.74 -19.59
CA GLY A 244 5.68 -9.79 -19.33
C GLY A 244 5.35 -10.16 -17.88
N ALA A 245 4.32 -10.98 -17.72
CA ALA A 245 3.87 -11.44 -16.41
C ALA A 245 4.60 -12.73 -15.99
N PRO A 246 5.10 -12.83 -14.75
CA PRO A 246 5.11 -11.80 -13.71
C PRO A 246 6.21 -10.75 -13.87
N THR A 247 5.91 -9.52 -13.46
CA THR A 247 6.93 -8.50 -13.15
C THR A 247 7.07 -8.38 -11.64
N TYR A 248 8.29 -8.41 -11.13
CA TYR A 248 8.57 -8.18 -9.73
C TYR A 248 9.00 -6.74 -9.52
N ILE A 249 8.66 -6.18 -8.35
CA ILE A 249 8.96 -4.81 -7.95
C ILE A 249 9.79 -4.88 -6.66
N ARG A 250 10.84 -4.08 -6.58
CA ARG A 250 11.54 -3.75 -5.32
C ARG A 250 11.43 -2.26 -5.10
N VAL A 251 10.90 -1.84 -3.97
CA VAL A 251 10.86 -0.43 -3.57
C VAL A 251 12.09 -0.13 -2.72
N GLU A 252 12.83 0.91 -3.09
CA GLU A 252 13.98 1.39 -2.33
C GLU A 252 13.55 2.53 -1.39
N ASP A 253 12.77 3.47 -1.90
CA ASP A 253 12.33 4.67 -1.15
C ASP A 253 10.85 4.97 -1.36
N ALA A 254 10.15 5.30 -0.27
CA ALA A 254 8.82 5.90 -0.25
C ALA A 254 8.80 7.12 0.68
N LEU A 255 9.25 8.27 0.16
CA LEU A 255 9.37 9.54 0.89
C LEU A 255 8.16 10.42 0.64
N ILE A 256 7.48 10.85 1.70
CA ILE A 256 6.26 11.65 1.59
C ILE A 256 6.47 13.06 2.13
N GLY A 257 6.32 14.06 1.26
CA GLY A 257 6.29 15.47 1.67
C GLY A 257 4.92 15.85 2.21
N VAL A 258 4.87 16.29 3.46
CA VAL A 258 3.64 16.73 4.14
C VAL A 258 3.32 18.17 3.73
N ALA A 259 2.13 18.39 3.18
CA ALA A 259 1.73 19.68 2.65
C ALA A 259 1.34 20.65 3.76
N THR A 260 1.55 21.94 3.50
CA THR A 260 0.94 23.04 4.25
C THR A 260 0.50 24.13 3.28
N THR A 261 -0.44 24.96 3.73
CA THR A 261 -0.88 26.18 3.02
C THR A 261 -0.10 27.43 3.46
N ASN A 262 0.74 27.30 4.50
CA ASN A 262 1.49 28.42 5.04
C ASN A 262 2.66 28.80 4.12
N GLY A 263 2.61 29.99 3.53
CA GLY A 263 3.64 30.48 2.60
C GLY A 263 5.01 30.77 3.22
N ASN A 264 5.14 30.68 4.55
CA ASN A 264 6.42 30.79 5.26
C ASN A 264 7.17 29.44 5.36
N PHE A 265 6.63 28.38 4.78
CA PHE A 265 7.20 27.04 4.82
C PHE A 265 7.46 26.50 3.41
N GLU A 266 8.53 25.74 3.25
CA GLU A 266 8.83 24.94 2.07
C GLU A 266 8.34 23.51 2.30
N VAL A 267 7.60 22.99 1.32
CA VAL A 267 7.12 21.61 1.31
C VAL A 267 8.10 20.75 0.50
N ALA A 268 8.51 19.64 1.09
CA ALA A 268 9.37 18.67 0.42
C ALA A 268 8.68 17.99 -0.77
N GLU A 269 9.49 17.50 -1.70
CA GLU A 269 9.03 16.65 -2.80
C GLU A 269 8.65 15.27 -2.27
N THR A 270 7.51 14.75 -2.71
CA THR A 270 7.21 13.33 -2.54
C THR A 270 7.93 12.52 -3.61
N ARG A 271 8.62 11.45 -3.19
CA ARG A 271 9.47 10.65 -4.08
C ARG A 271 9.29 9.17 -3.83
N PHE A 272 9.15 8.45 -4.94
CA PHE A 272 9.18 6.99 -4.95
C PHE A 272 10.30 6.49 -5.85
N ILE A 273 11.07 5.52 -5.36
CA ILE A 273 12.11 4.83 -6.12
C ILE A 273 11.85 3.33 -6.09
N ALA A 274 11.79 2.73 -7.26
CA ALA A 274 11.59 1.29 -7.40
C ALA A 274 12.47 0.71 -8.52
N TYR A 275 12.61 -0.61 -8.52
CA TYR A 275 13.24 -1.41 -9.57
C TYR A 275 12.29 -2.51 -10.01
N THR A 276 12.38 -2.94 -11.26
CA THR A 276 11.56 -4.06 -11.75
C THR A 276 12.36 -5.12 -12.50
N SER A 277 11.84 -6.34 -12.50
CA SER A 277 12.41 -7.42 -13.30
C SER A 277 12.15 -7.27 -14.80
N ASP A 278 11.15 -6.46 -15.18
CA ASP A 278 10.80 -6.16 -16.57
C ASP A 278 10.80 -4.64 -16.79
N GLY A 279 11.75 -4.16 -17.60
CA GLY A 279 11.89 -2.74 -17.94
C GLY A 279 10.87 -2.23 -18.97
N THR A 280 9.98 -3.09 -19.48
CA THR A 280 8.89 -2.70 -20.37
C THR A 280 7.59 -2.42 -19.63
N ALA A 281 7.48 -2.83 -18.36
CA ALA A 281 6.29 -2.62 -17.56
C ALA A 281 6.09 -1.13 -17.22
N THR A 282 4.83 -0.68 -17.20
CA THR A 282 4.47 0.59 -16.56
C THR A 282 4.19 0.32 -15.09
N VAL A 283 4.63 1.20 -14.19
CA VAL A 283 4.42 1.10 -12.74
C VAL A 283 3.50 2.23 -12.29
N ALA A 284 2.28 1.90 -11.91
CA ALA A 284 1.36 2.85 -11.27
C ALA A 284 1.60 2.86 -9.75
N ILE A 285 1.30 4.01 -9.14
CA ILE A 285 1.37 4.24 -7.70
C ILE A 285 -0.03 4.62 -7.23
N GLU A 286 -0.49 3.94 -6.18
CA GLU A 286 -1.82 4.09 -5.58
C GLU A 286 -1.68 4.29 -4.07
N ALA A 287 -2.51 5.15 -3.50
CA ALA A 287 -2.72 5.22 -2.05
C ALA A 287 -3.67 4.10 -1.63
N ILE A 288 -3.34 3.38 -0.55
CA ILE A 288 -4.24 2.39 0.06
C ILE A 288 -5.16 3.12 1.05
N ASP A 289 -6.36 3.49 0.63
CA ASP A 289 -7.33 4.14 1.51
C ASP A 289 -8.15 3.05 2.23
N ILE A 290 -8.34 3.17 3.55
CA ILE A 290 -9.01 2.16 4.37
C ILE A 290 -10.39 2.68 4.80
N ASN A 291 -11.43 1.88 4.62
CA ASN A 291 -12.75 2.19 5.15
C ASN A 291 -12.76 2.01 6.68
N PRO A 292 -13.04 3.06 7.46
CA PRO A 292 -12.94 2.99 8.91
C PRO A 292 -14.02 2.12 9.57
N CYS A 293 -15.10 1.74 8.88
CA CYS A 293 -16.13 0.85 9.43
C CYS A 293 -15.90 -0.62 9.12
N THR A 294 -15.26 -0.93 7.99
CA THR A 294 -15.16 -2.32 7.49
C THR A 294 -13.73 -2.84 7.37
N GLY A 295 -12.73 -1.98 7.50
CA GLY A 295 -11.33 -2.34 7.23
C GLY A 295 -11.02 -2.57 5.74
N LYS A 296 -12.02 -2.48 4.86
CA LYS A 296 -11.85 -2.73 3.42
C LYS A 296 -10.97 -1.66 2.79
N THR A 297 -9.93 -2.10 2.09
CA THR A 297 -9.03 -1.22 1.34
C THR A 297 -9.61 -0.84 -0.02
N THR A 298 -9.42 0.40 -0.42
CA THR A 298 -9.63 0.91 -1.78
C THR A 298 -8.33 1.55 -2.28
N PHE A 299 -8.16 1.61 -3.60
CA PHE A 299 -6.92 2.07 -4.21
C PHE A 299 -7.16 3.35 -4.99
N ARG A 300 -6.58 4.45 -4.52
CA ARG A 300 -6.69 5.76 -5.15
C ARG A 300 -5.45 6.05 -5.99
N PRO A 301 -5.57 6.30 -7.30
CA PRO A 301 -4.41 6.60 -8.14
C PRO A 301 -3.69 7.88 -7.71
N VAL A 302 -2.37 7.79 -7.57
CA VAL A 302 -1.49 8.87 -7.11
C VAL A 302 -0.61 9.36 -8.25
N GLY A 303 -0.03 8.44 -9.03
CA GLY A 303 0.83 8.78 -10.14
C GLY A 303 1.41 7.57 -10.85
N VAL A 304 2.38 7.82 -11.74
CA VAL A 304 3.06 6.78 -12.53
C VAL A 304 4.56 6.97 -12.39
N ALA A 305 5.27 5.90 -12.03
CA ALA A 305 6.72 5.89 -12.00
C ALA A 305 7.26 5.68 -13.42
N ASN A 306 8.31 6.43 -13.77
CA ASN A 306 8.88 6.39 -15.10
C ASN A 306 10.25 5.72 -15.10
N LEU A 307 10.49 4.89 -16.12
CA LEU A 307 11.79 4.24 -16.32
C LEU A 307 12.88 5.29 -16.54
N ARG A 308 13.96 5.20 -15.74
CA ARG A 308 15.16 6.00 -15.91
C ARG A 308 15.91 5.61 -17.17
N ALA A 309 16.44 6.62 -17.87
CA ALA A 309 17.32 6.44 -19.02
C ALA A 309 18.71 5.94 -18.59
N GLU A 310 18.79 4.77 -17.96
CA GLU A 310 20.02 4.17 -17.47
C GLU A 310 20.13 2.73 -17.99
N PRO A 311 21.33 2.26 -18.40
CA PRO A 311 21.48 0.89 -18.86
C PRO A 311 21.24 -0.11 -17.73
N ALA A 312 20.51 -1.19 -18.05
CA ALA A 312 20.43 -2.47 -17.33
C ALA A 312 19.74 -2.53 -15.95
N ARG A 313 19.40 -1.41 -15.29
CA ARG A 313 18.87 -1.44 -13.90
C ARG A 313 17.36 -1.54 -13.76
N ASN A 314 16.60 -1.25 -14.81
CA ASN A 314 15.12 -1.15 -14.74
C ASN A 314 14.63 -0.28 -13.57
N LYS A 315 15.31 0.86 -13.35
CA LYS A 315 15.00 1.79 -12.25
C LYS A 315 13.83 2.69 -12.63
N TYR A 316 12.82 2.77 -11.78
CA TYR A 316 11.69 3.67 -11.89
C TYR A 316 11.77 4.76 -10.82
N VAL A 317 11.42 5.98 -11.23
CA VAL A 317 11.35 7.11 -10.31
C VAL A 317 10.05 7.86 -10.54
N ALA A 318 9.31 8.10 -9.46
CA ALA A 318 8.18 9.02 -9.43
C ALA A 318 8.50 10.17 -8.49
N ARG A 319 8.07 11.36 -8.88
CA ARG A 319 8.40 12.63 -8.24
C ARG A 319 7.19 13.53 -8.33
N PHE A 320 6.71 13.97 -7.18
CA PHE A 320 5.55 14.82 -7.06
C PHE A 320 5.95 16.03 -6.21
N ASP A 321 5.85 17.21 -6.79
CA ASP A 321 6.11 18.43 -6.04
C ASP A 321 5.08 18.54 -4.89
N GLY A 322 5.55 18.95 -3.71
CA GLY A 322 4.71 19.17 -2.53
C GLY A 322 3.68 20.29 -2.69
N GLU A 323 3.66 20.97 -3.84
CA GLU A 323 2.68 21.98 -4.21
C GLU A 323 1.81 21.50 -5.39
N ALA A 324 0.54 21.23 -5.06
CA ALA A 324 -0.55 20.84 -5.95
C ALA A 324 -0.29 19.58 -6.79
N ALA A 325 -0.72 18.41 -6.33
CA ALA A 325 -1.20 17.35 -7.21
C ALA A 325 -2.74 17.39 -7.16
N PRO A 326 -3.44 17.78 -8.23
CA PRO A 326 -4.83 18.23 -8.15
C PRO A 326 -5.86 17.13 -7.81
N ASN A 327 -5.45 15.87 -7.53
CA ASN A 327 -6.31 14.74 -7.10
C ASN A 327 -5.63 13.71 -6.16
N GLY A 328 -4.39 13.86 -5.70
CA GLY A 328 -3.64 12.66 -5.24
C GLY A 328 -2.92 12.71 -3.90
N PHE A 329 -2.41 13.88 -3.48
CA PHE A 329 -1.50 13.92 -2.32
C PHE A 329 -1.86 14.96 -1.26
N LYS A 330 -2.47 16.10 -1.63
CA LYS A 330 -2.76 17.21 -0.70
C LYS A 330 -4.04 17.08 0.12
N SER A 331 -4.99 16.26 -0.32
CA SER A 331 -6.32 16.19 0.30
C SER A 331 -6.43 15.10 1.37
N SER A 332 -5.54 14.11 1.33
CA SER A 332 -5.57 12.96 2.23
C SER A 332 -4.33 12.09 2.04
N TYR A 333 -3.63 11.84 3.15
CA TYR A 333 -2.51 10.92 3.29
C TYR A 333 -2.96 9.58 3.85
N THR A 334 -2.35 8.52 3.32
CA THR A 334 -2.48 7.16 3.85
C THR A 334 -1.14 6.69 4.41
N ARG A 335 -1.18 5.69 5.28
CA ARG A 335 0.02 5.07 5.87
C ARG A 335 0.77 4.15 4.90
N GLU A 336 0.12 3.71 3.80
CA GLU A 336 0.67 2.71 2.88
C GLU A 336 0.41 3.07 1.41
N TYR A 337 1.41 2.81 0.56
CA TYR A 337 1.31 2.98 -0.88
C TYR A 337 1.49 1.64 -1.58
N ARG A 338 0.76 1.47 -2.67
CA ARG A 338 0.78 0.29 -3.52
C ARG A 338 1.34 0.63 -4.90
N PHE A 339 2.18 -0.25 -5.40
CA PHE A 339 2.71 -0.24 -6.75
C PHE A 339 2.09 -1.39 -7.53
N THR A 340 1.66 -1.12 -8.75
CA THR A 340 1.09 -2.14 -9.65
C THR A 340 1.69 -2.05 -11.04
N THR A 341 1.84 -3.19 -11.71
CA THR A 341 2.42 -3.25 -13.06
C THR A 341 1.37 -3.46 -14.13
N SER A 342 1.66 -2.94 -15.33
CA SER A 342 0.82 -3.16 -16.52
C SER A 342 0.84 -4.58 -17.06
N THR A 343 1.72 -5.43 -16.53
CA THR A 343 1.83 -6.85 -16.88
C THR A 343 0.85 -7.72 -16.10
N GLY A 344 0.18 -7.18 -15.08
CA GLY A 344 -0.77 -7.89 -14.25
C GLY A 344 -0.14 -8.70 -13.13
N THR A 345 -1.01 -9.24 -12.29
CA THR A 345 -0.62 -9.95 -11.07
C THR A 345 -0.69 -11.46 -11.26
N VAL A 346 0.25 -12.18 -10.64
CA VAL A 346 0.29 -13.65 -10.67
C VAL A 346 0.74 -14.15 -9.30
N LYS A 347 0.01 -15.10 -8.72
CA LYS A 347 0.45 -15.81 -7.52
C LYS A 347 1.51 -16.84 -7.90
N THR A 348 2.70 -16.71 -7.32
CA THR A 348 3.83 -17.62 -7.54
C THR A 348 3.63 -18.94 -6.82
N ARG A 349 4.44 -19.95 -7.15
CA ARG A 349 4.41 -21.23 -6.41
C ARG A 349 4.89 -21.10 -4.96
N ASN A 350 5.60 -20.02 -4.66
CA ASN A 350 6.08 -19.65 -3.33
C ASN A 350 5.04 -18.88 -2.49
N GLY A 351 3.85 -18.59 -3.03
CA GLY A 351 2.80 -17.86 -2.32
C GLY A 351 2.83 -16.34 -2.50
N LEU A 352 3.93 -15.76 -2.98
CA LEU A 352 4.05 -14.33 -3.29
C LEU A 352 3.13 -13.92 -4.45
N THR A 353 2.63 -12.68 -4.40
CA THR A 353 1.87 -12.08 -5.51
C THR A 353 2.77 -11.14 -6.30
N ALA A 354 3.21 -11.57 -7.48
CA ALA A 354 3.97 -10.71 -8.37
C ALA A 354 3.07 -9.69 -9.09
N GLY A 355 3.66 -8.62 -9.62
CA GLY A 355 2.96 -7.52 -10.30
C GLY A 355 2.39 -6.47 -9.36
N VAL A 356 2.56 -6.65 -8.05
CA VAL A 356 2.13 -5.74 -6.99
C VAL A 356 3.21 -5.65 -5.91
N TYR A 357 3.32 -4.48 -5.27
CA TYR A 357 4.12 -4.28 -4.06
C TYR A 357 3.42 -3.27 -3.17
N ALA A 358 3.22 -3.56 -1.89
CA ALA A 358 2.73 -2.59 -0.91
C ALA A 358 3.86 -2.19 0.04
N THR A 359 3.94 -0.92 0.41
CA THR A 359 4.96 -0.44 1.37
C THR A 359 4.32 0.53 2.34
N PRO A 360 4.64 0.42 3.64
CA PRO A 360 4.48 1.52 4.57
C PRO A 360 5.26 2.75 4.09
N VAL A 361 4.81 3.94 4.50
CA VAL A 361 5.61 5.15 4.36
C VAL A 361 6.80 5.07 5.31
N THR A 362 8.00 5.12 4.73
CA THR A 362 9.25 5.00 5.48
C THR A 362 9.71 6.34 6.07
N GLU A 363 9.32 7.46 5.46
CA GLU A 363 9.70 8.78 5.93
C GLU A 363 8.63 9.82 5.61
N TRP A 364 8.21 10.57 6.63
CA TRP A 364 7.33 11.73 6.52
C TRP A 364 8.16 13.01 6.66
N ILE A 365 8.30 13.75 5.56
CA ILE A 365 9.07 14.99 5.54
C ILE A 365 8.12 16.16 5.82
N GLN A 366 8.21 16.68 7.04
CA GLN A 366 7.40 17.80 7.51
C GLN A 366 7.82 19.13 6.84
N PRO A 367 6.93 20.14 6.74
CA PRO A 367 7.28 21.44 6.17
C PRO A 367 8.44 22.12 6.92
N GLU A 368 9.41 22.66 6.18
CA GLU A 368 10.55 23.39 6.74
C GLU A 368 10.30 24.91 6.70
N LEU A 369 10.60 25.62 7.80
CA LEU A 369 10.45 27.07 7.86
C LEU A 369 11.50 27.77 6.97
N ILE A 370 11.06 28.66 6.07
CA ILE A 370 11.97 29.41 5.18
C ILE A 370 12.27 30.83 5.65
N VAL A 371 11.60 31.29 6.72
CA VAL A 371 11.80 32.63 7.28
C VAL A 371 12.46 32.51 8.66
N PRO A 372 13.77 32.82 8.78
CA PRO A 372 14.47 32.75 10.05
C PRO A 372 13.80 33.59 11.15
N GLY A 373 13.69 33.02 12.35
CA GLY A 373 13.17 33.71 13.54
C GLY A 373 11.65 33.67 13.70
N LEU A 374 10.90 33.05 12.80
CA LEU A 374 9.51 32.70 13.07
C LEU A 374 9.43 31.42 13.91
N GLU A 375 8.33 31.29 14.66
CA GLU A 375 8.00 30.07 15.36
C GLU A 375 7.61 28.95 14.37
N PRO A 376 7.88 27.68 14.70
CA PRO A 376 7.40 26.56 13.91
C PRO A 376 5.86 26.46 14.00
N ILE A 377 5.23 25.84 13.00
CA ILE A 377 3.79 25.53 13.02
C ILE A 377 3.56 24.11 13.54
N PRO A 378 2.41 23.82 14.15
CA PRO A 378 2.04 22.45 14.46
C PRO A 378 1.97 21.60 13.18
N TYR A 379 2.28 20.32 13.31
CA TYR A 379 2.12 19.38 12.22
C TYR A 379 0.64 19.16 11.89
N GLU A 380 0.31 19.16 10.59
CA GLU A 380 -1.07 19.11 10.08
C GLU A 380 -1.59 17.65 9.98
N PHE A 381 -1.78 16.98 11.11
CA PHE A 381 -2.28 15.60 11.17
C PHE A 381 -3.72 15.43 10.67
N GLN A 382 -4.49 16.51 10.55
CA GLN A 382 -5.82 16.50 9.92
C GLN A 382 -5.83 15.93 8.49
N LEU A 383 -4.68 15.94 7.81
CA LEU A 383 -4.54 15.42 6.45
C LEU A 383 -4.31 13.90 6.42
N PHE A 384 -4.17 13.23 7.57
CA PHE A 384 -3.81 11.82 7.66
C PHE A 384 -5.06 11.01 7.95
N ASP A 385 -5.63 10.37 6.93
CA ASP A 385 -6.91 9.66 7.05
C ASP A 385 -6.86 8.54 8.07
N HIS A 386 -5.76 7.78 8.09
CA HIS A 386 -5.58 6.70 9.06
C HIS A 386 -5.52 7.19 10.52
N LEU A 387 -5.16 8.46 10.77
CA LEU A 387 -5.16 9.06 12.11
C LEU A 387 -6.51 9.69 12.45
N THR A 388 -7.14 10.37 11.49
CA THR A 388 -8.41 11.10 11.69
C THR A 388 -9.64 10.21 11.57
N LYS A 389 -9.54 9.08 10.86
CA LYS A 389 -10.63 8.11 10.65
C LYS A 389 -10.40 6.80 11.38
N GLY A 390 -9.15 6.44 11.65
CA GLY A 390 -8.77 5.10 12.06
C GLY A 390 -8.64 4.15 10.87
N VAL A 391 -8.38 2.88 11.17
CA VAL A 391 -8.23 1.82 10.17
C VAL A 391 -9.31 0.74 10.26
N GLY A 392 -10.27 0.93 11.16
CA GLY A 392 -11.44 0.07 11.31
C GLY A 392 -11.12 -1.26 11.98
N PRO A 393 -12.01 -2.27 11.81
CA PRO A 393 -11.80 -3.59 12.38
C PRO A 393 -10.62 -4.32 11.75
N ASP A 394 -9.80 -4.96 12.57
CA ASP A 394 -8.79 -5.95 12.14
C ASP A 394 -9.45 -7.31 11.82
N GLU A 395 -8.63 -8.31 11.47
CA GLU A 395 -9.08 -9.67 11.16
C GLU A 395 -9.77 -10.38 12.34
N ASN A 396 -9.52 -9.93 13.56
CA ASN A 396 -10.13 -10.44 14.79
C ASN A 396 -11.39 -9.65 15.19
N GLY A 397 -11.77 -8.62 14.43
CA GLY A 397 -12.88 -7.72 14.73
C GLY A 397 -12.55 -6.63 15.74
N ASN A 398 -11.28 -6.45 16.12
CA ASN A 398 -10.85 -5.37 16.99
C ASN A 398 -10.85 -4.05 16.22
N PHE A 399 -11.57 -3.05 16.72
CA PHE A 399 -11.79 -1.79 16.02
C PHE A 399 -10.75 -0.71 16.38
N PHE A 400 -9.95 -0.30 15.39
CA PHE A 400 -8.99 0.80 15.53
C PHE A 400 -9.57 2.09 14.95
N GLY A 401 -10.10 2.93 15.83
CA GLY A 401 -10.67 4.25 15.49
C GLY A 401 -9.62 5.36 15.33
N PRO A 402 -10.05 6.63 15.23
CA PRO A 402 -9.13 7.77 15.24
C PRO A 402 -8.31 7.83 16.53
N LEU A 403 -7.17 8.53 16.50
CA LEU A 403 -6.38 8.76 17.71
C LEU A 403 -7.18 9.53 18.76
N ASP A 404 -7.14 9.06 20.01
CA ASP A 404 -7.86 9.65 21.15
C ASP A 404 -6.97 9.72 22.41
N PRO A 405 -6.60 10.92 22.91
CA PRO A 405 -6.91 12.24 22.35
C PRO A 405 -6.20 12.52 21.02
N PHE A 406 -6.80 13.35 20.16
CA PHE A 406 -6.21 13.68 18.85
C PHE A 406 -5.03 14.66 19.01
N PRO A 407 -3.87 14.44 18.36
CA PRO A 407 -2.66 15.24 18.52
C PRO A 407 -2.70 16.57 17.73
N GLN A 408 -3.86 17.20 17.61
CA GLN A 408 -4.04 18.51 16.99
C GLN A 408 -5.36 19.15 17.43
N SER A 409 -5.29 20.40 17.87
CA SER A 409 -6.43 21.21 18.26
C SER A 409 -7.35 21.53 17.08
N GLY A 410 -8.67 21.54 17.33
CA GLY A 410 -9.68 22.00 16.36
C GLY A 410 -9.98 21.03 15.21
N VAL A 411 -9.42 19.83 15.23
CA VAL A 411 -9.70 18.79 14.22
C VAL A 411 -10.95 18.01 14.59
N THR A 412 -11.85 17.84 13.63
CA THR A 412 -12.98 16.92 13.75
C THR A 412 -12.53 15.55 13.26
N VAL A 413 -12.60 14.54 14.13
CA VAL A 413 -12.30 13.15 13.79
C VAL A 413 -13.57 12.37 13.48
N PHE A 414 -13.42 11.24 12.78
CA PHE A 414 -14.51 10.31 12.49
C PHE A 414 -15.15 9.80 13.79
N ASP A 415 -16.47 9.56 13.77
CA ASP A 415 -17.18 8.95 14.89
C ASP A 415 -17.46 7.46 14.60
N PRO A 416 -16.76 6.52 15.26
CA PRO A 416 -17.00 5.10 15.11
C PRO A 416 -18.43 4.65 15.39
N ALA A 417 -19.20 5.41 16.20
CA ALA A 417 -20.59 5.07 16.49
C ALA A 417 -21.50 5.19 15.25
N THR A 418 -21.01 5.77 14.15
CA THR A 418 -21.73 5.85 12.88
C THR A 418 -21.61 4.58 12.02
N CYS A 419 -20.77 3.62 12.43
CA CYS A 419 -20.62 2.36 11.71
C CYS A 419 -21.79 1.41 11.96
N PRO A 420 -22.26 0.65 10.94
CA PRO A 420 -23.26 -0.39 11.14
C PRO A 420 -22.76 -1.47 12.12
N GLU A 421 -23.65 -2.01 12.95
CA GLU A 421 -23.31 -3.18 13.80
C GLU A 421 -22.93 -4.37 12.92
N VAL A 422 -21.77 -4.98 13.19
CA VAL A 422 -21.35 -6.23 12.55
C VAL A 422 -22.07 -7.38 13.25
N PRO A 423 -22.91 -8.18 12.55
CA PRO A 423 -23.58 -9.31 13.19
C PRO A 423 -22.54 -10.36 13.64
N PRO A 424 -22.72 -11.00 14.80
CA PRO A 424 -21.81 -12.02 15.29
C PRO A 424 -21.78 -13.22 14.32
N PRO A 425 -20.61 -13.88 14.14
CA PRO A 425 -20.53 -15.08 13.33
C PRO A 425 -21.37 -16.20 13.96
N GLU A 426 -22.44 -16.63 13.28
CA GLU A 426 -23.25 -17.78 13.72
C GLU A 426 -22.48 -19.08 13.44
N GLY A 427 -22.14 -19.82 14.51
CA GLY A 427 -21.55 -21.15 14.40
C GLY A 427 -22.58 -22.20 13.92
N GLY A 428 -22.14 -23.13 13.07
CA GLY A 428 -22.94 -24.28 12.61
C GLY A 428 -23.68 -24.12 11.27
N VAL A 429 -23.46 -23.01 10.56
CA VAL A 429 -24.03 -22.75 9.22
C VAL A 429 -22.89 -22.69 8.20
N PRO A 430 -23.05 -23.25 6.99
CA PRO A 430 -22.09 -23.03 5.91
C PRO A 430 -21.95 -21.52 5.62
N VAL A 431 -20.71 -21.01 5.52
CA VAL A 431 -20.41 -19.61 5.14
C VAL A 431 -20.11 -19.54 3.64
N ALA A 432 -21.12 -19.18 2.86
CA ALA A 432 -20.94 -19.01 1.42
C ALA A 432 -20.11 -17.74 1.11
N SER A 433 -19.30 -17.81 0.05
CA SER A 433 -18.58 -16.68 -0.50
C SER A 433 -18.60 -16.75 -2.03
N VAL A 434 -18.68 -15.59 -2.68
CA VAL A 434 -18.74 -15.47 -4.14
C VAL A 434 -17.66 -14.51 -4.64
N THR A 435 -16.99 -14.89 -5.72
CA THR A 435 -16.21 -13.97 -6.56
C THR A 435 -16.80 -13.92 -7.96
N GLY A 436 -16.71 -12.76 -8.62
CA GLY A 436 -17.17 -12.57 -9.99
C GLY A 436 -16.05 -12.05 -10.89
N THR A 437 -15.99 -12.55 -12.12
CA THR A 437 -15.00 -12.13 -13.12
C THR A 437 -15.63 -11.93 -14.50
N ILE A 438 -15.08 -11.03 -15.32
CA ILE A 438 -15.40 -10.93 -16.75
C ILE A 438 -14.34 -11.72 -17.53
N THR A 439 -14.77 -12.62 -18.41
CA THR A 439 -13.83 -13.34 -19.31
C THR A 439 -13.34 -12.40 -20.42
N VAL A 440 -12.02 -12.21 -20.53
CA VAL A 440 -11.37 -11.37 -21.54
C VAL A 440 -10.42 -12.24 -22.39
N GLY A 441 -10.90 -12.67 -23.56
CA GLY A 441 -10.14 -13.55 -24.45
C GLY A 441 -10.03 -15.00 -23.95
N THR A 442 -9.03 -15.73 -24.44
CA THR A 442 -8.92 -17.19 -24.22
C THR A 442 -8.34 -17.56 -22.84
N ASN A 443 -7.57 -16.67 -22.20
CA ASN A 443 -6.86 -16.94 -20.94
C ASN A 443 -6.92 -15.79 -19.90
N GLY A 444 -7.67 -14.70 -20.16
CA GLY A 444 -7.75 -13.55 -19.28
C GLY A 444 -9.09 -13.47 -18.54
N SER A 445 -9.07 -13.08 -17.28
CA SER A 445 -10.27 -12.77 -16.51
C SER A 445 -10.06 -11.52 -15.66
N VAL A 446 -11.05 -10.64 -15.60
CA VAL A 446 -11.01 -9.40 -14.84
C VAL A 446 -11.93 -9.52 -13.63
N ALA A 447 -11.42 -9.36 -12.41
CA ALA A 447 -12.27 -9.36 -11.22
C ALA A 447 -13.27 -8.19 -11.25
N VAL A 448 -14.54 -8.50 -11.05
CA VAL A 448 -15.59 -7.49 -10.91
C VAL A 448 -15.63 -7.10 -9.44
N VAL A 449 -15.10 -5.91 -9.15
CA VAL A 449 -15.11 -5.34 -7.81
C VAL A 449 -16.42 -4.56 -7.63
N GLU A 450 -17.00 -4.60 -6.43
CA GLU A 450 -18.32 -4.04 -6.11
C GLU A 450 -18.43 -2.51 -6.30
N ASP A 451 -17.32 -1.81 -6.53
CA ASP A 451 -17.28 -0.35 -6.61
C ASP A 451 -17.22 0.15 -8.06
N ASN A 452 -18.32 0.79 -8.50
CA ASN A 452 -18.40 1.73 -9.65
C ASN A 452 -17.95 1.23 -11.03
N LEU A 453 -17.83 -0.08 -11.22
CA LEU A 453 -17.38 -0.68 -12.45
C LEU A 453 -18.53 -1.41 -13.15
N PHE A 454 -18.78 -1.05 -14.41
CA PHE A 454 -19.91 -1.58 -15.16
C PHE A 454 -19.53 -2.76 -16.06
N VAL A 455 -20.49 -3.65 -16.25
CA VAL A 455 -20.47 -4.71 -17.27
C VAL A 455 -21.37 -4.29 -18.44
N ARG A 456 -21.11 -4.84 -19.63
CA ARG A 456 -21.95 -4.65 -20.82
C ARG A 456 -22.61 -5.95 -21.23
N HIS A 457 -23.66 -5.85 -22.05
CA HIS A 457 -24.46 -7.01 -22.44
C HIS A 457 -23.69 -8.07 -23.24
N ASP A 458 -22.58 -7.70 -23.87
CA ASP A 458 -21.74 -8.59 -24.65
C ASP A 458 -20.62 -9.25 -23.83
N ASP A 459 -20.54 -8.95 -22.53
CA ASP A 459 -19.59 -9.57 -21.61
C ASP A 459 -20.07 -10.94 -21.12
N SER A 460 -19.10 -11.78 -20.74
CA SER A 460 -19.34 -13.06 -20.07
C SER A 460 -18.90 -12.94 -18.62
N LEU A 461 -19.85 -13.03 -17.70
CA LEU A 461 -19.57 -13.07 -16.27
C LEU A 461 -19.36 -14.52 -15.85
N LEU A 462 -18.27 -14.79 -15.15
CA LEU A 462 -17.99 -16.06 -14.48
C LEU A 462 -17.97 -15.82 -12.97
N PHE A 463 -18.91 -16.44 -12.27
CA PHE A 463 -18.98 -16.48 -10.82
C PHE A 463 -18.32 -17.75 -10.29
N GLN A 464 -17.58 -17.63 -9.19
CA GLN A 464 -17.03 -18.77 -8.45
C GLN A 464 -17.51 -18.72 -7.01
N GLY A 465 -18.09 -19.82 -6.55
CA GLY A 465 -18.60 -20.02 -5.21
C GLY A 465 -17.64 -20.82 -4.35
N SER A 466 -17.50 -20.42 -3.09
CA SER A 466 -16.67 -21.10 -2.09
C SER A 466 -17.35 -21.16 -0.72
N GLN A 467 -16.84 -22.07 0.13
CA GLN A 467 -17.20 -22.21 1.53
C GLN A 467 -15.98 -21.78 2.36
N THR A 468 -16.11 -20.80 3.24
CA THR A 468 -14.99 -20.24 4.00
C THR A 468 -14.86 -20.77 5.43
N ASN A 469 -15.84 -21.54 5.92
CA ASN A 469 -15.76 -22.20 7.22
C ASN A 469 -14.98 -23.53 7.13
N VAL A 470 -13.69 -23.42 6.78
CA VAL A 470 -12.79 -24.56 6.48
C VAL A 470 -12.33 -25.36 7.71
N ASN A 471 -12.75 -24.97 8.92
CA ASN A 471 -12.32 -25.59 10.18
C ASN A 471 -13.46 -26.33 10.91
N ASP A 472 -14.66 -26.39 10.33
CA ASP A 472 -15.77 -27.15 10.90
C ASP A 472 -15.78 -28.58 10.31
N PRO A 473 -15.48 -29.62 11.11
CA PRO A 473 -15.41 -31.00 10.65
C PRO A 473 -16.73 -31.55 10.08
N VAL A 474 -17.85 -30.84 10.26
CA VAL A 474 -19.14 -31.14 9.60
C VAL A 474 -19.05 -30.94 8.07
N PHE A 475 -18.18 -30.05 7.58
CA PHE A 475 -18.04 -29.75 6.15
C PHE A 475 -16.78 -30.33 5.49
N ASP A 476 -15.89 -30.97 6.25
CA ASP A 476 -14.63 -31.57 5.78
C ASP A 476 -14.81 -32.82 4.88
N ASN A 477 -16.03 -33.39 4.81
CA ASN A 477 -16.31 -34.64 4.07
C ASN A 477 -17.63 -34.64 3.28
N ASP A 478 -18.30 -33.50 3.11
CA ASP A 478 -19.67 -33.44 2.58
C ASP A 478 -19.77 -32.88 1.14
N THR A 479 -20.60 -33.53 0.32
CA THR A 479 -21.01 -33.08 -1.02
C THR A 479 -21.99 -31.92 -0.91
N LEU A 480 -21.48 -30.69 -0.78
CA LEU A 480 -22.29 -29.47 -0.80
C LEU A 480 -22.99 -29.27 -2.16
N THR A 481 -24.25 -28.81 -2.13
CA THR A 481 -24.96 -28.38 -3.33
C THR A 481 -24.91 -26.87 -3.47
N TYR A 482 -24.60 -26.39 -4.67
CA TYR A 482 -24.46 -24.97 -5.00
C TYR A 482 -25.58 -24.57 -5.96
N THR A 483 -26.37 -23.57 -5.59
CA THR A 483 -27.45 -23.03 -6.43
C THR A 483 -27.23 -21.55 -6.69
N TRP A 484 -27.35 -21.15 -7.95
CA TRP A 484 -27.21 -19.77 -8.40
C TRP A 484 -28.56 -19.24 -8.87
N THR A 485 -28.96 -18.09 -8.34
CA THR A 485 -30.18 -17.38 -8.76
C THR A 485 -29.91 -15.90 -8.94
N LEU A 486 -30.75 -15.22 -9.72
CA LEU A 486 -30.83 -13.76 -9.72
C LEU A 486 -31.87 -13.34 -8.66
N ASP A 487 -31.48 -12.46 -7.75
CA ASP A 487 -32.40 -11.85 -6.79
C ASP A 487 -33.16 -10.70 -7.46
N GLU A 488 -34.28 -11.05 -8.11
CA GLU A 488 -35.11 -10.11 -8.86
C GLU A 488 -35.74 -9.01 -7.98
N SER A 489 -35.76 -9.18 -6.66
CA SER A 489 -36.37 -8.20 -5.74
C SER A 489 -35.52 -6.95 -5.56
N VAL A 490 -34.21 -7.06 -5.79
CA VAL A 490 -33.23 -5.97 -5.65
C VAL A 490 -32.48 -5.70 -6.96
N SER A 491 -32.67 -6.53 -7.99
CA SER A 491 -32.05 -6.35 -9.31
C SER A 491 -32.85 -5.39 -10.18
N ALA A 492 -32.16 -4.68 -11.08
CA ALA A 492 -32.74 -3.72 -12.01
C ALA A 492 -33.61 -4.36 -13.10
N GLY A 493 -33.49 -5.67 -13.31
CA GLY A 493 -34.30 -6.44 -14.25
C GLY A 493 -34.53 -7.89 -13.80
N PRO A 494 -35.53 -8.56 -14.39
CA PRO A 494 -35.84 -9.97 -14.11
C PRO A 494 -34.80 -10.92 -14.71
N ALA A 495 -34.89 -12.22 -14.42
CA ALA A 495 -33.99 -13.24 -14.97
C ALA A 495 -34.03 -13.31 -16.51
N THR A 496 -35.12 -12.87 -17.16
CA THR A 496 -35.21 -12.75 -18.62
C THR A 496 -34.34 -11.63 -19.21
N ALA A 497 -33.79 -10.75 -18.37
CA ALA A 497 -32.72 -9.84 -18.74
C ALA A 497 -31.37 -10.55 -18.97
N LEU A 498 -31.28 -11.83 -18.62
CA LEU A 498 -30.12 -12.68 -18.88
C LEU A 498 -30.36 -13.53 -20.13
N SER A 499 -29.39 -13.52 -21.06
CA SER A 499 -29.33 -14.49 -22.15
C SER A 499 -28.77 -15.83 -21.67
N GLN A 500 -28.06 -15.83 -20.54
CA GLN A 500 -27.47 -17.00 -19.93
C GLN A 500 -27.35 -16.82 -18.41
N LEU A 501 -27.70 -17.87 -17.65
CA LEU A 501 -27.22 -18.14 -16.29
C LEU A 501 -27.04 -19.65 -16.17
N THR A 502 -25.82 -20.14 -16.28
CA THR A 502 -25.53 -21.58 -16.41
C THR A 502 -24.48 -22.01 -15.39
N PRO A 503 -24.84 -22.79 -14.36
CA PRO A 503 -23.88 -23.42 -13.47
C PRO A 503 -23.00 -24.45 -14.20
N ASP A 504 -21.78 -24.67 -13.70
CA ASP A 504 -20.93 -25.77 -14.16
C ASP A 504 -21.43 -27.15 -13.68
N ALA A 505 -20.75 -28.21 -14.09
CA ALA A 505 -21.12 -29.59 -13.77
C ALA A 505 -21.11 -29.91 -12.25
N GLY A 506 -20.50 -29.07 -11.42
CA GLY A 506 -20.48 -29.19 -9.96
C GLY A 506 -21.27 -28.11 -9.22
N GLY A 507 -21.89 -27.17 -9.94
CA GLY A 507 -22.55 -25.97 -9.41
C GLY A 507 -21.61 -24.94 -8.76
N LYS A 508 -20.30 -25.22 -8.62
CA LYS A 508 -19.35 -24.36 -7.90
C LYS A 508 -19.06 -23.07 -8.63
N SER A 509 -19.22 -23.07 -9.96
CA SER A 509 -19.15 -21.85 -10.76
C SER A 509 -20.42 -21.69 -11.60
N ALA A 510 -20.70 -20.46 -12.02
CA ALA A 510 -21.79 -20.16 -12.93
C ALA A 510 -21.39 -19.07 -13.92
N THR A 511 -21.83 -19.19 -15.17
CA THR A 511 -21.64 -18.17 -16.20
C THR A 511 -22.93 -17.40 -16.42
N ALA A 512 -22.87 -16.06 -16.45
CA ALA A 512 -24.00 -15.20 -16.83
C ALA A 512 -23.68 -14.27 -17.99
N ARG A 513 -24.70 -13.97 -18.80
CA ARG A 513 -24.67 -12.98 -19.89
C ARG A 513 -25.99 -12.24 -19.93
N PHE A 514 -25.95 -10.94 -20.18
CA PHE A 514 -27.17 -10.14 -20.34
C PHE A 514 -27.68 -10.20 -21.78
N VAL A 515 -28.97 -9.92 -21.99
CA VAL A 515 -29.48 -9.57 -23.33
C VAL A 515 -29.21 -8.09 -23.61
N SER A 516 -29.14 -7.69 -24.87
CA SER A 516 -28.89 -6.29 -25.27
C SER A 516 -29.97 -5.30 -24.82
N THR A 517 -31.16 -5.80 -24.44
CA THR A 517 -32.30 -5.00 -23.97
C THR A 517 -32.44 -4.99 -22.45
N ALA A 518 -31.48 -5.56 -21.71
CA ALA A 518 -31.52 -5.60 -20.25
C ALA A 518 -31.46 -4.18 -19.66
N PRO A 519 -32.31 -3.83 -18.67
CA PRO A 519 -32.26 -2.54 -18.00
C PRO A 519 -30.89 -2.24 -17.38
N THR A 520 -30.41 -1.00 -17.48
CA THR A 520 -29.21 -0.52 -16.76
C THR A 520 -29.50 -0.50 -15.25
N GLY A 521 -28.54 -0.93 -14.43
CA GLY A 521 -28.61 -0.89 -12.97
C GLY A 521 -27.93 -2.08 -12.32
N ASP A 522 -28.16 -2.23 -11.02
CA ASP A 522 -27.55 -3.28 -10.19
C ASP A 522 -28.27 -4.62 -10.42
N TYR A 523 -27.52 -5.71 -10.57
CA TYR A 523 -28.02 -7.07 -10.65
C TYR A 523 -27.33 -7.90 -9.56
N VAL A 524 -28.15 -8.54 -8.73
CA VAL A 524 -27.68 -9.24 -7.53
C VAL A 524 -27.85 -10.73 -7.73
N PHE A 525 -26.72 -11.44 -7.86
CA PHE A 525 -26.68 -12.89 -7.96
C PHE A 525 -26.54 -13.50 -6.58
N THR A 526 -27.37 -14.47 -6.25
CA THR A 526 -27.31 -15.18 -4.97
C THR A 526 -26.75 -16.57 -5.18
N LEU A 527 -25.67 -16.89 -4.48
CA LEU A 527 -25.20 -18.24 -4.25
C LEU A 527 -25.86 -18.77 -2.99
N THR A 528 -26.48 -19.94 -3.08
CA THR A 528 -26.90 -20.72 -1.91
C THR A 528 -26.09 -22.01 -1.87
N ILE A 529 -25.41 -22.25 -0.74
CA ILE A 529 -24.70 -23.49 -0.42
C ILE A 529 -25.53 -24.23 0.62
N ALA A 530 -25.88 -25.49 0.35
CA ALA A 530 -26.61 -26.34 1.30
C ALA A 530 -25.82 -27.62 1.62
N SER A 531 -25.94 -28.08 2.86
CA SER A 531 -25.48 -29.42 3.27
C SER A 531 -26.30 -30.52 2.57
N LEU A 532 -25.76 -31.75 2.49
CA LEU A 532 -26.33 -32.86 1.70
C LEU A 532 -27.80 -33.18 2.05
N ASN A 533 -28.20 -32.94 3.30
CA ASN A 533 -29.56 -33.18 3.80
C ASN A 533 -30.47 -31.93 3.76
N GLY A 534 -29.97 -30.77 3.29
CA GLY A 534 -30.72 -29.52 3.20
C GLY A 534 -31.02 -28.84 4.54
N ASN A 535 -30.46 -29.33 5.65
CA ASN A 535 -30.78 -28.87 7.01
C ASN A 535 -30.08 -27.56 7.41
N SER A 536 -29.07 -27.14 6.65
CA SER A 536 -28.34 -25.88 6.86
C SER A 536 -27.98 -25.25 5.51
N THR A 537 -28.17 -23.93 5.40
CA THR A 537 -27.94 -23.17 4.17
C THR A 537 -27.16 -21.90 4.46
N GLY A 538 -26.13 -21.66 3.65
CA GLY A 538 -25.37 -20.42 3.62
C GLY A 538 -25.70 -19.66 2.34
N THR A 539 -25.85 -18.35 2.42
CA THR A 539 -26.03 -17.51 1.23
C THR A 539 -24.95 -16.47 1.11
N ALA A 540 -24.57 -16.19 -0.13
CA ALA A 540 -23.69 -15.09 -0.49
C ALA A 540 -24.28 -14.36 -1.68
N LYS A 541 -24.23 -13.04 -1.64
CA LYS A 541 -24.70 -12.18 -2.73
C LYS A 541 -23.51 -11.60 -3.46
N PHE A 542 -23.64 -11.50 -4.77
CA PHE A 542 -22.69 -10.84 -5.64
C PHE A 542 -23.43 -9.82 -6.50
N THR A 543 -23.09 -8.55 -6.34
CA THR A 543 -23.72 -7.46 -7.08
C THR A 543 -22.83 -7.01 -8.23
N THR A 544 -23.39 -6.92 -9.43
CA THR A 544 -22.74 -6.30 -10.60
C THR A 544 -23.62 -5.21 -11.18
N LYS A 545 -23.04 -4.20 -11.83
CA LYS A 545 -23.79 -3.08 -12.42
C LYS A 545 -23.77 -3.19 -13.94
N LEU A 546 -24.91 -3.49 -14.56
CA LEU A 546 -25.04 -3.43 -16.02
C LEU A 546 -25.20 -1.98 -16.47
N PHE A 547 -24.45 -1.58 -17.49
CA PHE A 547 -24.57 -0.24 -18.08
C PHE A 547 -24.62 -0.29 -19.60
N SER A 548 -25.65 0.34 -20.16
CA SER A 548 -25.82 0.54 -21.60
C SER A 548 -25.60 1.99 -22.05
N GLY A 549 -25.11 2.86 -21.16
CA GLY A 549 -24.85 4.28 -21.46
C GLY A 549 -23.49 4.55 -22.09
N PRO A 550 -23.14 5.84 -22.32
CA PRO A 550 -21.85 6.23 -22.90
C PRO A 550 -20.71 5.97 -21.92
N ASP A 551 -19.55 5.58 -22.46
CA ASP A 551 -18.35 5.43 -21.64
C ASP A 551 -17.97 6.76 -20.98
N THR A 552 -17.76 6.72 -19.67
CA THR A 552 -17.34 7.87 -18.88
C THR A 552 -15.88 7.70 -18.55
N VAL A 553 -15.05 8.54 -19.17
CA VAL A 553 -13.62 8.61 -18.90
C VAL A 553 -13.35 9.70 -17.88
N THR A 554 -12.38 9.49 -17.01
CA THR A 554 -11.89 10.51 -16.08
C THR A 554 -10.37 10.54 -16.06
N VAL A 555 -9.79 11.73 -15.89
CA VAL A 555 -8.34 11.91 -15.71
C VAL A 555 -8.03 11.87 -14.21
N GLN A 556 -7.67 10.70 -13.68
CA GLN A 556 -7.47 10.45 -12.26
C GLN A 556 -6.25 11.20 -11.72
N ALA A 557 -5.09 11.05 -12.36
CA ALA A 557 -3.84 11.69 -11.95
C ALA A 557 -3.05 12.21 -13.15
N VAL A 558 -2.37 13.34 -12.96
CA VAL A 558 -1.42 13.93 -13.92
C VAL A 558 -0.24 14.42 -13.11
N THR A 559 0.97 14.04 -13.50
CA THR A 559 2.20 14.39 -12.80
C THR A 559 3.22 14.82 -13.82
N TRP A 560 3.88 15.97 -13.60
CA TRP A 560 4.98 16.41 -14.45
C TRP A 560 6.15 16.86 -13.58
N SER A 561 7.36 16.45 -13.93
CA SER A 561 8.58 16.94 -13.30
C SER A 561 9.60 17.39 -14.33
N SER A 562 10.38 18.42 -13.99
CA SER A 562 11.44 18.96 -14.87
C SER A 562 12.66 18.05 -15.04
N GLY A 563 12.71 16.91 -14.34
CA GLY A 563 13.76 15.91 -14.49
C GLY A 563 13.75 15.25 -15.88
N GLN A 564 14.92 14.82 -16.36
CA GLN A 564 15.10 14.15 -17.67
C GLN A 564 14.51 14.92 -18.87
N SER A 565 14.66 16.25 -18.88
CA SER A 565 14.07 17.14 -19.90
C SER A 565 12.53 17.13 -19.91
N GLY A 566 11.91 16.88 -18.76
CA GLY A 566 10.46 16.81 -18.61
C GLY A 566 9.95 15.37 -18.62
N THR A 567 9.34 14.94 -17.52
CA THR A 567 8.75 13.59 -17.36
C THR A 567 7.27 13.73 -17.04
N LEU A 568 6.41 13.12 -17.86
CA LEU A 568 4.95 13.15 -17.73
C LEU A 568 4.45 11.76 -17.31
N GLY A 569 3.61 11.72 -16.28
CA GLY A 569 2.82 10.57 -15.87
C GLY A 569 1.33 10.92 -15.90
N VAL A 570 0.51 10.04 -16.45
CA VAL A 570 -0.95 10.22 -16.53
C VAL A 570 -1.64 8.91 -16.17
N THR A 571 -2.64 8.99 -15.30
CA THR A 571 -3.57 7.90 -15.03
C THR A 571 -4.98 8.33 -15.38
N CYS A 572 -5.68 7.52 -16.16
CA CYS A 572 -7.07 7.73 -16.52
C CYS A 572 -7.89 6.50 -16.09
N SER A 573 -9.18 6.66 -15.87
CA SER A 573 -10.10 5.55 -15.69
C SER A 573 -11.27 5.65 -16.66
N SER A 574 -11.89 4.50 -16.89
CA SER A 574 -13.17 4.35 -17.58
C SER A 574 -14.10 3.67 -16.58
N ASN A 575 -15.40 3.93 -16.72
CA ASN A 575 -16.41 3.20 -15.99
C ASN A 575 -16.60 1.75 -16.51
N TYR A 576 -15.77 1.30 -17.47
CA TYR A 576 -15.83 -0.03 -18.06
C TYR A 576 -14.52 -0.81 -17.88
N LEU A 577 -14.64 -2.10 -17.58
CA LEU A 577 -13.54 -2.95 -17.10
C LEU A 577 -12.71 -3.66 -18.18
N VAL A 578 -13.25 -3.77 -19.40
CA VAL A 578 -12.64 -4.62 -20.42
C VAL A 578 -11.60 -3.85 -21.21
N ASP A 579 -10.33 -3.99 -20.81
CA ASP A 579 -9.17 -3.26 -21.36
C ASP A 579 -9.12 -3.21 -22.88
N SER A 580 -9.31 -4.36 -23.52
CA SER A 580 -9.25 -4.48 -24.98
C SER A 580 -10.35 -3.70 -25.70
N LYS A 581 -11.48 -3.44 -25.03
CA LYS A 581 -12.60 -2.66 -25.58
C LYS A 581 -12.45 -1.17 -25.29
N VAL A 582 -11.96 -0.81 -24.10
CA VAL A 582 -11.73 0.60 -23.75
C VAL A 582 -10.61 1.19 -24.59
N ASN A 583 -9.49 0.48 -24.75
CA ASN A 583 -8.34 0.89 -25.55
C ASN A 583 -7.98 2.38 -25.34
N MET A 584 -7.65 2.73 -24.10
CA MET A 584 -7.45 4.11 -23.66
C MET A 584 -6.24 4.76 -24.34
N ASN A 585 -6.39 6.02 -24.74
CA ASN A 585 -5.33 6.86 -25.29
C ASN A 585 -5.21 8.16 -24.49
N VAL A 586 -4.01 8.74 -24.49
CA VAL A 586 -3.73 10.07 -23.93
C VAL A 586 -3.18 10.98 -25.01
N ALA A 587 -3.74 12.18 -25.10
CA ALA A 587 -3.24 13.28 -25.91
C ALA A 587 -2.53 14.31 -25.02
N TYR A 588 -1.32 14.71 -25.41
CA TYR A 588 -0.49 15.67 -24.70
C TYR A 588 0.41 16.46 -25.68
N PRO A 589 0.85 17.68 -25.33
CA PRO A 589 1.78 18.43 -26.16
C PRO A 589 3.18 17.79 -26.13
N ALA A 590 3.78 17.58 -27.30
CA ALA A 590 5.16 17.10 -27.46
C ALA A 590 5.96 18.03 -28.39
N ASP A 591 7.26 17.78 -28.50
CA ASP A 591 8.14 18.48 -29.45
C ASP A 591 7.67 18.20 -30.88
N GLY A 592 6.98 19.17 -31.50
CA GLY A 592 6.40 19.05 -32.85
C GLY A 592 4.87 19.13 -32.92
N GLY A 593 4.17 19.23 -31.78
CA GLY A 593 2.71 19.40 -31.73
C GLY A 593 2.01 18.46 -30.75
N ALA A 594 0.69 18.42 -30.78
CA ALA A 594 -0.09 17.48 -29.99
C ALA A 594 0.20 16.03 -30.43
N THR A 595 0.55 15.16 -29.48
CA THR A 595 0.80 13.74 -29.69
C THR A 595 -0.26 12.93 -28.96
N THR A 596 -0.73 11.86 -29.59
CA THR A 596 -1.62 10.87 -28.98
C THR A 596 -0.86 9.56 -28.81
N SER A 597 -0.95 8.93 -27.65
CA SER A 597 -0.31 7.65 -27.35
C SER A 597 -1.28 6.71 -26.66
N ALA A 598 -1.15 5.41 -26.95
CA ALA A 598 -1.87 4.38 -26.22
C ALA A 598 -1.41 4.32 -24.77
N MET A 599 -2.34 4.08 -23.85
CA MET A 599 -2.07 3.86 -22.44
C MET A 599 -2.13 2.36 -22.12
N SER A 600 -1.39 1.95 -21.08
CA SER A 600 -1.40 0.54 -20.64
C SER A 600 -2.36 0.34 -19.48
N PRO A 601 -3.25 -0.67 -19.49
CA PRO A 601 -4.08 -0.97 -18.33
C PRO A 601 -3.17 -1.37 -17.17
N THR A 602 -3.34 -0.73 -16.01
CA THR A 602 -2.38 -0.83 -14.90
C THR A 602 -3.09 -0.81 -13.53
N PRO A 603 -3.30 -1.97 -12.89
CA PRO A 603 -3.11 -3.31 -13.44
C PRO A 603 -4.17 -3.65 -14.50
N PRO A 604 -3.94 -4.65 -15.38
CA PRO A 604 -4.96 -5.20 -16.26
C PRO A 604 -6.28 -5.52 -15.53
N GLY A 605 -7.39 -5.07 -16.10
CA GLY A 605 -8.73 -5.28 -15.56
C GLY A 605 -9.13 -4.40 -14.38
N SER A 606 -8.36 -3.37 -14.02
CA SER A 606 -8.76 -2.46 -12.94
C SER A 606 -9.76 -1.39 -13.37
N GLY A 607 -9.96 -1.19 -14.68
CA GLY A 607 -10.61 0.02 -15.19
C GLY A 607 -9.74 1.27 -15.08
N THR A 608 -8.41 1.11 -14.86
CA THR A 608 -7.43 2.19 -14.85
C THR A 608 -6.32 1.95 -15.87
N TRP A 609 -5.88 3.02 -16.53
CA TRP A 609 -4.79 2.99 -17.49
C TRP A 609 -3.75 4.03 -17.10
N SER A 610 -2.49 3.63 -17.21
CA SER A 610 -1.35 4.49 -16.90
C SER A 610 -0.48 4.69 -18.13
N PHE A 611 0.11 5.88 -18.20
CA PHE A 611 1.04 6.27 -19.23
C PHE A 611 2.17 7.08 -18.60
N GLY A 612 3.40 6.75 -19.00
CA GLY A 612 4.60 7.45 -18.57
C GLY A 612 5.49 7.74 -19.77
N THR A 613 6.01 8.96 -19.87
CA THR A 613 6.95 9.35 -20.91
C THR A 613 7.90 10.45 -20.44
N ARG A 614 8.99 10.63 -21.18
CA ARG A 614 10.05 11.61 -20.91
C ARG A 614 10.29 12.50 -22.14
N ARG A 615 11.07 13.56 -21.95
CA ARG A 615 11.33 14.60 -22.96
C ARG A 615 10.03 15.25 -23.44
N VAL A 616 9.20 15.61 -22.48
CA VAL A 616 7.90 16.24 -22.73
C VAL A 616 7.89 17.60 -22.03
N ASN A 617 7.67 18.66 -22.82
CA ASN A 617 7.45 19.99 -22.29
C ASN A 617 6.27 19.98 -21.31
N GLN A 618 6.31 20.86 -20.30
CA GLN A 618 5.24 20.94 -19.32
C GLN A 618 3.87 21.13 -20.01
N PRO A 619 2.93 20.17 -19.87
CA PRO A 619 1.70 20.22 -20.61
C PRO A 619 0.74 21.23 -20.00
N GLY A 620 0.13 22.08 -20.83
CA GLY A 620 -0.99 22.93 -20.39
C GLY A 620 -2.26 22.11 -20.14
N THR A 621 -2.53 21.11 -20.99
CA THR A 621 -3.65 20.17 -20.85
C THR A 621 -3.25 18.78 -21.28
N VAL A 622 -3.95 17.79 -20.72
CA VAL A 622 -3.91 16.38 -21.11
C VAL A 622 -5.32 15.88 -21.29
N THR A 623 -5.56 15.10 -22.34
CA THR A 623 -6.87 14.54 -22.66
C THR A 623 -6.77 13.03 -22.74
N CYS A 624 -7.58 12.31 -21.96
CA CYS A 624 -7.77 10.88 -22.11
C CYS A 624 -8.98 10.61 -23.01
N SER A 625 -8.87 9.62 -23.89
CA SER A 625 -9.97 9.17 -24.75
C SER A 625 -10.01 7.66 -24.86
N SER A 626 -11.21 7.08 -24.82
CA SER A 626 -11.43 5.66 -25.06
C SER A 626 -11.94 5.39 -26.48
N ALA A 627 -11.74 4.17 -26.96
CA ALA A 627 -12.36 3.68 -28.19
C ALA A 627 -13.89 3.56 -28.10
N LEU A 628 -14.45 3.65 -26.89
CA LEU A 628 -15.90 3.63 -26.63
C LEU A 628 -16.51 5.04 -26.68
N GLY A 629 -15.72 6.06 -27.03
CA GLY A 629 -16.17 7.44 -27.25
C GLY A 629 -16.13 8.33 -26.00
N GLY A 630 -15.73 7.79 -24.85
CA GLY A 630 -15.55 8.57 -23.63
C GLY A 630 -14.31 9.46 -23.73
N THR A 631 -14.40 10.69 -23.23
CA THR A 631 -13.26 11.63 -23.20
C THR A 631 -13.26 12.43 -21.92
N ALA A 632 -12.07 12.75 -21.41
CA ALA A 632 -11.90 13.71 -20.32
C ALA A 632 -10.62 14.51 -20.51
N THR A 633 -10.68 15.79 -20.19
CA THR A 633 -9.54 16.70 -20.27
C THR A 633 -9.26 17.27 -18.90
N ARG A 634 -7.97 17.41 -18.58
CA ARG A 634 -7.51 18.05 -17.36
C ARG A 634 -6.35 18.98 -17.65
N ILE A 635 -6.28 20.08 -16.92
CA ILE A 635 -5.13 20.99 -16.96
C ILE A 635 -3.92 20.24 -16.38
N GLY A 636 -2.82 20.22 -17.12
CA GLY A 636 -1.56 19.64 -16.65
C GLY A 636 -1.02 20.49 -15.51
N VAL A 637 -0.56 19.83 -14.45
CA VAL A 637 -0.24 20.54 -13.22
C VAL A 637 0.92 21.52 -13.40
N THR A 638 0.65 22.77 -13.04
CA THR A 638 1.65 23.83 -12.95
C THR A 638 2.32 23.77 -11.59
N THR A 639 3.53 23.25 -11.51
CA THR A 639 4.49 23.71 -10.50
C THR A 639 5.90 23.65 -11.06
N ARG A 640 6.47 24.84 -11.22
CA ARG A 640 7.87 25.03 -11.60
C ARG A 640 8.64 24.97 -10.29
N ARG A 641 9.67 24.12 -10.21
CA ARG A 641 10.71 24.21 -9.17
C ARG A 641 11.14 25.67 -9.03
N ARG A 642 10.69 26.37 -7.98
CA ARG A 642 11.36 27.61 -7.58
C ARG A 642 12.74 27.14 -7.12
N ARG A 643 13.79 27.52 -7.87
CA ARG A 643 15.16 27.32 -7.42
C ARG A 643 15.34 28.14 -6.16
N ALA A 644 15.15 27.54 -4.99
CA ALA A 644 15.92 27.97 -3.83
C ALA A 644 17.38 27.59 -4.14
N GLN A 645 18.19 28.59 -4.48
CA GLN A 645 19.64 28.44 -4.45
C GLN A 645 20.03 28.24 -2.98
N HIS A 646 20.07 27.00 -2.50
CA HIS A 646 20.84 26.71 -1.29
C HIS A 646 21.79 25.54 -1.55
N ARG A 647 23.07 25.91 -1.55
CA ARG A 647 24.24 25.05 -1.53
C ARG A 647 24.23 24.37 -0.15
N ARG A 648 23.70 23.15 -0.03
CA ARG A 648 23.96 22.34 1.17
C ARG A 648 25.40 21.82 1.09
N VAL A 649 26.25 22.40 1.93
CA VAL A 649 27.32 21.69 2.61
C VAL A 649 26.62 21.00 3.78
N TYR A 650 26.56 19.68 3.77
CA TYR A 650 26.94 18.75 4.84
C TYR A 650 26.94 17.36 4.23
#